data_AF-A0A952S4G5-F1
#
_entry.id   AF-A0A952S4G5-F1
#
_cell.length_a   1.000
_cell.length_b   1.000
_cell.length_c   1.000
_cell.angle_alpha   90.00
_cell.angle_beta   90.00
_cell.angle_gamma   90.00
#
_symmetry.space_group_name_H-M   'P 1'
#
loop_
_entity.id
_entity.type
_entity.pdbx_description
1 polymer ?
#
loop_
_entity_poly.entity_id
_entity_poly.type
_entity_poly.pdbx_seq_one_letter_code
_entity_poly.pdbx_strand_id
1 'polypeptide(L)'
;MQRLKLFVLFLFACFAAVFYGIIPETNARAGTLTAPTGVQASDGDYADKIGVHWDTVRDAAVYRVYRNTVNDPATAVDVGTSPRNYLFDASGQQDTLYFYWVRAERPGTASPLSEPAQGRIAVGQVSPGTFPPLEPPLESPENPVTAAKASLGKALFWDEQLSSTRTVACGTCHRPAEGGSDPRTNVGSQATTNPGFDQIYGTEDDVFGSPGVPRNHLDGTYEASPQFGFAPQVTNRRALSYLNAGYSENGLFWDGRATDAFRDPLSDIILIPERASLESQILAPPVSDVEMAHIGRGWTQVVERIAGSKPLAVAVDIPASLTNWIDGRTYPQLFEEAFGTPEVTPARVAMAISSHERQLFSDRTPLDRRSSMIEPLTQQEQDGMDLFISMRCNVCHEGSLLTDDLYHNIAVRPQNEDRGRGAITNDPDDDAKFRTPSLRNVELRGPYMHNGAFETLEDVIEFYNRGGDHDAANVDHTLIRQMGMWPEDVEALAAFLKRPLTDPRVRDELPPFDRPKLFTESGNVPTITGSGRAGGSGVVPRAIAIEPPLAGNPSFTVAVEDGLGSAEAVLVIDDVDPGVGLNIPASGSFARRTITLTASGHGSVSLEIPNAPDVVGKTFYGRWYVRGPMARGRLSVSQLITFTVFGDAGPEPPRQRYVHADFDGDGSTDLSVFREHSGQWFYQRSSNEQNTAFQFGTTGDKIVPADYTGDGKADIAVYRPSSGMWYILRSEDNTFYGLPWGLPDDIPAPGDFDGDGKAEPTVYRPSSGTWYIHRSAEAFDAIRFGGSNDIPQVGDYDGDGKADIAIFRPSGAGGLSEWWISASSEGVWAAAFGSPGDKPVAADYTGDGKTDLAVWRPSEGNWYVLRSESPTYYGLTLGLGSDVPAPGDYDGDGKTDPTVFRPATGVWYILQSGSGLGIFNYGDPNDVPVPGAYVP
;
A
#
# COMPACT_ATOMS: atom_id res chain seq x y z
N MET A 1 20.00 65.80 -11.88
CA MET A 1 19.37 65.42 -10.60
C MET A 1 18.56 64.16 -10.84
N GLN A 2 19.09 62.99 -10.51
CA GLN A 2 18.32 61.74 -10.56
C GLN A 2 19.08 60.67 -9.77
N ARG A 3 18.63 60.45 -8.53
CA ARG A 3 18.82 59.24 -7.75
C ARG A 3 17.41 58.77 -7.41
N LEU A 4 16.98 57.61 -7.90
CA LEU A 4 16.24 56.62 -7.10
C LEU A 4 15.92 55.36 -7.93
N LYS A 5 16.17 54.21 -7.30
CA LYS A 5 15.62 52.86 -7.55
C LYS A 5 16.29 52.01 -8.65
N LEU A 6 17.26 51.20 -8.20
CA LEU A 6 17.60 49.91 -8.80
C LEU A 6 17.66 48.89 -7.64
N PHE A 7 16.62 48.09 -7.46
CA PHE A 7 16.63 46.82 -6.75
C PHE A 7 15.39 46.04 -7.19
N VAL A 8 15.57 44.72 -7.41
CA VAL A 8 14.58 43.72 -7.88
C VAL A 8 14.42 43.64 -9.40
N LEU A 9 15.31 42.87 -10.04
CA LEU A 9 15.07 42.05 -11.24
C LEU A 9 16.33 41.24 -11.54
N PHE A 10 16.51 40.11 -10.85
CA PHE A 10 17.40 39.01 -11.26
C PHE A 10 17.07 37.77 -10.41
N LEU A 11 16.01 37.06 -10.81
CA LEU A 11 15.71 35.66 -10.45
C LEU A 11 14.70 35.19 -11.52
N PHE A 12 14.88 33.96 -12.00
CA PHE A 12 14.21 33.31 -13.14
C PHE A 12 14.83 33.54 -14.52
N ALA A 13 16.00 32.92 -14.74
CA ALA A 13 16.39 32.30 -16.00
C ALA A 13 17.68 31.50 -15.78
N CYS A 14 17.56 30.25 -15.33
CA CYS A 14 18.55 29.16 -15.44
C CYS A 14 18.07 27.95 -14.62
N PHE A 15 17.05 27.24 -15.10
CA PHE A 15 16.71 25.88 -14.67
C PHE A 15 16.18 25.12 -15.89
N ALA A 16 17.08 24.83 -16.82
CA ALA A 16 16.90 23.85 -17.87
C ALA A 16 18.29 23.52 -18.42
N ALA A 17 18.63 22.24 -18.47
CA ALA A 17 19.89 21.66 -18.95
C ALA A 17 21.10 21.72 -18.01
N VAL A 18 21.08 20.92 -16.93
CA VAL A 18 22.14 19.95 -16.57
C VAL A 18 21.51 18.89 -15.65
N PHE A 19 20.90 17.85 -16.23
CA PHE A 19 20.62 16.59 -15.53
C PHE A 19 21.20 15.46 -16.38
N TYR A 20 22.53 15.39 -16.38
CA TYR A 20 23.28 14.19 -16.74
C TYR A 20 24.62 14.28 -16.02
N GLY A 21 24.83 13.39 -15.05
CA GLY A 21 26.11 13.25 -14.35
C GLY A 21 26.08 13.70 -12.89
N ILE A 22 25.64 12.79 -12.02
CA ILE A 22 26.39 12.22 -10.89
C ILE A 22 25.32 11.46 -10.08
N ILE A 23 25.24 10.15 -10.30
CA ILE A 23 24.53 9.23 -9.41
C ILE A 23 25.55 8.93 -8.28
N PRO A 24 25.23 9.13 -7.00
CA PRO A 24 26.06 8.58 -5.94
C PRO A 24 26.01 7.06 -6.05
N GLU A 25 27.17 6.40 -6.11
CA GLU A 25 27.27 4.94 -6.08
C GLU A 25 26.68 4.42 -4.76
N THR A 26 25.39 4.09 -4.77
CA THR A 26 24.76 3.26 -3.75
C THR A 26 25.26 1.83 -3.95
N ASN A 27 25.49 1.12 -2.84
CA ASN A 27 26.03 -0.24 -2.80
C ASN A 27 25.38 -1.15 -3.84
N ALA A 28 26.06 -1.34 -4.98
CA ALA A 28 25.64 -2.26 -6.01
C ALA A 28 25.64 -3.67 -5.41
N ARG A 29 24.45 -4.22 -5.14
CA ARG A 29 24.33 -5.66 -4.94
C ARG A 29 24.98 -6.34 -6.15
N ALA A 30 25.98 -7.17 -5.87
CA ALA A 30 26.84 -7.86 -6.83
C ALA A 30 26.11 -8.99 -7.59
N GLY A 31 24.89 -8.73 -8.07
CA GLY A 31 24.14 -9.59 -8.98
C GLY A 31 24.37 -9.19 -10.44
N THR A 32 24.49 -10.17 -11.33
CA THR A 32 24.50 -9.93 -12.78
C THR A 32 23.08 -9.70 -13.29
N LEU A 33 22.84 -8.66 -14.10
CA LEU A 33 21.56 -8.47 -14.78
C LEU A 33 21.22 -9.70 -15.63
N THR A 34 19.98 -10.18 -15.51
CA THR A 34 19.48 -11.29 -16.34
C THR A 34 19.04 -10.80 -17.71
N ALA A 35 19.11 -11.67 -18.72
CA ALA A 35 18.57 -11.34 -20.03
C ALA A 35 17.05 -11.09 -19.92
N PRO A 36 16.51 -10.05 -20.59
CA PRO A 36 15.06 -9.85 -20.66
C PRO A 36 14.35 -11.08 -21.20
N THR A 37 13.23 -11.43 -20.58
CA THR A 37 12.34 -12.52 -21.01
C THR A 37 11.09 -11.95 -21.66
N GLY A 38 10.23 -12.83 -22.19
CA GLY A 38 8.93 -12.42 -22.72
C GLY A 38 9.01 -11.48 -23.94
N VAL A 39 10.15 -11.45 -24.64
CA VAL A 39 10.34 -10.53 -25.76
C VAL A 39 9.38 -10.87 -26.89
N GLN A 40 8.57 -9.90 -27.29
CA GLN A 40 7.60 -10.00 -28.37
C GLN A 40 7.76 -8.82 -29.32
N ALA A 41 7.54 -9.04 -30.61
CA ALA A 41 7.50 -8.00 -31.62
C ALA A 41 6.20 -8.13 -32.40
N SER A 42 5.56 -6.99 -32.71
CA SER A 42 4.32 -6.99 -33.50
C SER A 42 4.58 -7.52 -34.92
N ASP A 43 3.70 -8.37 -35.41
CA ASP A 43 3.78 -8.96 -36.75
C ASP A 43 2.55 -8.58 -37.57
N GLY A 44 2.67 -7.49 -38.34
CA GLY A 44 1.59 -7.00 -39.19
C GLY A 44 0.50 -6.23 -38.46
N ASP A 45 0.74 -5.76 -37.23
CA ASP A 45 -0.22 -4.94 -36.46
C ASP A 45 -0.25 -3.47 -36.90
N TYR A 46 0.90 -2.92 -37.34
CA TYR A 46 1.05 -1.52 -37.72
C TYR A 46 1.62 -1.40 -39.14
N ALA A 47 1.28 -0.32 -39.84
CA ALA A 47 1.74 -0.05 -41.22
C ALA A 47 3.04 0.80 -41.28
N ASP A 48 3.51 1.32 -40.15
CA ASP A 48 4.60 2.30 -40.07
C ASP A 48 5.67 1.97 -39.01
N LYS A 49 5.42 0.99 -38.13
CA LYS A 49 6.32 0.63 -37.02
C LYS A 49 6.22 -0.84 -36.62
N ILE A 50 7.19 -1.31 -35.83
CA ILE A 50 7.11 -2.57 -35.07
C ILE A 50 7.16 -2.24 -33.58
N GLY A 51 6.13 -2.64 -32.82
CA GLY A 51 6.13 -2.55 -31.36
C GLY A 51 6.86 -3.75 -30.77
N VAL A 52 7.95 -3.50 -30.05
CA VAL A 52 8.73 -4.52 -29.33
C VAL A 52 8.48 -4.35 -27.84
N HIS A 53 8.11 -5.43 -27.15
CA HIS A 53 7.79 -5.47 -25.71
C HIS A 53 8.57 -6.57 -25.01
N TRP A 54 8.81 -6.44 -23.71
CA TRP A 54 9.54 -7.42 -22.91
C TRP A 54 9.18 -7.34 -21.42
N ASP A 55 9.63 -8.32 -20.64
CA ASP A 55 9.45 -8.35 -19.19
C ASP A 55 10.46 -7.42 -18.48
N THR A 56 10.03 -6.78 -17.41
CA THR A 56 10.91 -5.97 -16.56
C THR A 56 11.98 -6.83 -15.89
N VAL A 57 13.23 -6.40 -16.02
CA VAL A 57 14.41 -6.97 -15.37
C VAL A 57 14.75 -6.17 -14.12
N ARG A 58 14.96 -6.87 -13.01
CA ARG A 58 15.38 -6.31 -11.71
C ARG A 58 16.68 -5.51 -11.86
N ASP A 59 16.74 -4.35 -11.19
CA ASP A 59 17.85 -3.39 -11.21
C ASP A 59 18.21 -2.81 -12.60
N ALA A 60 17.39 -2.99 -13.62
CA ALA A 60 17.64 -2.44 -14.95
C ALA A 60 17.31 -0.93 -14.97
N ALA A 61 18.25 -0.10 -15.42
CA ALA A 61 18.02 1.33 -15.60
C ALA A 61 17.44 1.66 -16.97
N VAL A 62 17.85 0.90 -18.00
CA VAL A 62 17.41 1.08 -19.39
C VAL A 62 17.52 -0.24 -20.15
N TYR A 63 16.82 -0.36 -21.27
CA TYR A 63 16.92 -1.48 -22.19
C TYR A 63 17.44 -1.01 -23.54
N ARG A 64 18.28 -1.81 -24.18
CA ARG A 64 18.77 -1.58 -25.54
C ARG A 64 18.22 -2.64 -26.48
N VAL A 65 17.69 -2.18 -27.62
CA VAL A 65 17.03 -3.01 -28.62
C VAL A 65 17.90 -3.15 -29.85
N TYR A 66 18.08 -4.38 -30.30
CA TYR A 66 18.83 -4.74 -31.49
C TYR A 66 17.92 -5.40 -32.52
N ARG A 67 18.24 -5.21 -33.80
CA ARG A 67 17.46 -5.78 -34.91
C ARG A 67 18.36 -6.34 -36.02
N ASN A 68 17.90 -7.40 -36.68
CA ASN A 68 18.52 -7.93 -37.91
C ASN A 68 17.47 -8.57 -38.84
N THR A 69 17.74 -8.69 -40.13
CA THR A 69 16.90 -9.47 -41.07
C THR A 69 17.27 -10.95 -41.11
N VAL A 70 18.37 -11.32 -40.47
CA VAL A 70 18.81 -12.71 -40.23
C VAL A 70 18.78 -12.98 -38.73
N ASN A 71 18.45 -14.20 -38.33
CA ASN A 71 18.48 -14.62 -36.92
C ASN A 71 19.93 -14.81 -36.41
N ASP A 72 20.68 -13.71 -36.36
CA ASP A 72 22.05 -13.64 -35.88
C ASP A 72 22.28 -12.34 -35.09
N PRO A 73 22.37 -12.41 -33.74
CA PRO A 73 22.57 -11.23 -32.90
C PRO A 73 23.98 -10.62 -33.06
N ALA A 74 24.97 -11.36 -33.57
CA ALA A 74 26.34 -10.85 -33.71
C ALA A 74 26.48 -9.78 -34.80
N THR A 75 25.54 -9.77 -35.76
CA THR A 75 25.50 -8.81 -36.86
C THR A 75 24.31 -7.85 -36.76
N ALA A 76 23.58 -7.87 -35.65
CA ALA A 76 22.43 -7.01 -35.43
C ALA A 76 22.83 -5.53 -35.27
N VAL A 77 21.95 -4.64 -35.71
CA VAL A 77 22.10 -3.19 -35.59
C VAL A 77 21.36 -2.69 -34.35
N ASP A 78 21.94 -1.69 -33.68
CA ASP A 78 21.28 -0.99 -32.57
C ASP A 78 20.12 -0.13 -33.10
N VAL A 79 18.93 -0.33 -32.56
CA VAL A 79 17.71 0.43 -32.89
C VAL A 79 17.54 1.62 -31.94
N GLY A 80 18.00 1.50 -30.70
CA GLY A 80 17.86 2.51 -29.67
C GLY A 80 17.67 1.93 -28.27
N THR A 81 17.41 2.83 -27.33
CA THR A 81 17.22 2.51 -25.91
C THR A 81 15.87 3.00 -25.39
N SER A 82 15.29 2.28 -24.43
CA SER A 82 14.05 2.67 -23.75
C SER A 82 14.16 2.45 -22.24
N PRO A 83 13.74 3.41 -21.39
CA PRO A 83 13.60 3.18 -19.95
C PRO A 83 12.32 2.40 -19.62
N ARG A 84 11.42 2.24 -20.60
CA ARG A 84 10.18 1.45 -20.51
C ARG A 84 10.47 0.00 -20.87
N ASN A 85 9.48 -0.86 -20.70
CA ASN A 85 9.55 -2.25 -21.14
C ASN A 85 9.03 -2.45 -22.59
N TYR A 86 9.03 -1.38 -23.39
CA TYR A 86 8.69 -1.41 -24.80
C TYR A 86 9.43 -0.34 -25.61
N LEU A 87 9.51 -0.54 -26.93
CA LEU A 87 10.04 0.40 -27.91
C LEU A 87 9.33 0.22 -29.27
N PHE A 88 9.01 1.32 -29.95
CA PHE A 88 8.50 1.30 -31.32
C PHE A 88 9.61 1.57 -32.33
N ASP A 89 9.87 0.62 -33.23
CA ASP A 89 10.84 0.76 -34.32
C ASP A 89 10.13 1.16 -35.62
N ALA A 90 10.24 2.44 -35.99
CA ALA A 90 9.72 3.00 -37.24
C ALA A 90 10.76 3.04 -38.38
N SER A 91 11.98 2.50 -38.15
CA SER A 91 13.07 2.55 -39.14
C SER A 91 13.06 1.37 -40.12
N GLY A 92 12.18 0.39 -39.90
CA GLY A 92 12.07 -0.82 -40.71
C GLY A 92 11.40 -0.60 -42.06
N GLN A 93 11.45 -1.61 -42.92
CA GLN A 93 10.72 -1.64 -44.19
C GLN A 93 9.47 -2.53 -44.08
N GLN A 94 8.41 -2.16 -44.80
CA GLN A 94 7.19 -2.98 -44.91
C GLN A 94 7.48 -4.37 -45.50
N ASP A 95 6.73 -5.36 -45.03
CA ASP A 95 6.81 -6.78 -45.41
C ASP A 95 8.22 -7.41 -45.30
N THR A 96 9.08 -6.82 -44.46
CA THR A 96 10.40 -7.36 -44.16
C THR A 96 10.37 -8.04 -42.80
N LEU A 97 10.74 -9.32 -42.75
CA LEU A 97 10.91 -10.05 -41.48
C LEU A 97 12.15 -9.56 -40.76
N TYR A 98 11.96 -9.12 -39.53
CA TYR A 98 13.02 -8.74 -38.62
C TYR A 98 13.04 -9.65 -37.38
N PHE A 99 14.24 -9.89 -36.89
CA PHE A 99 14.53 -10.51 -35.60
C PHE A 99 14.98 -9.42 -34.63
N TYR A 100 14.44 -9.40 -33.42
CA TYR A 100 14.73 -8.43 -32.36
C TYR A 100 15.32 -9.12 -31.13
N TRP A 101 16.30 -8.47 -30.52
CA TRP A 101 16.87 -8.87 -29.23
C TRP A 101 16.92 -7.67 -28.30
N VAL A 102 16.71 -7.91 -27.02
CA VAL A 102 16.74 -6.87 -25.99
C VAL A 102 17.78 -7.25 -24.94
N ARG A 103 18.52 -6.27 -24.41
CA ARG A 103 19.30 -6.44 -23.18
C ARG A 103 18.98 -5.35 -22.18
N ALA A 104 19.06 -5.69 -20.91
CA ALA A 104 18.98 -4.75 -19.80
C ALA A 104 20.36 -4.13 -19.53
N GLU A 105 20.40 -2.84 -19.22
CA GLU A 105 21.61 -2.08 -18.91
C GLU A 105 21.43 -1.29 -17.61
N ARG A 106 22.50 -1.21 -16.83
CA ARG A 106 22.69 -0.28 -15.70
C ARG A 106 24.12 0.27 -15.73
N PRO A 107 24.46 1.34 -15.00
CA PRO A 107 25.84 1.86 -15.00
C PRO A 107 26.86 0.74 -14.71
N GLY A 108 27.82 0.56 -15.63
CA GLY A 108 28.89 -0.42 -15.50
C GLY A 108 28.52 -1.90 -15.76
N THR A 109 27.28 -2.24 -16.12
CA THR A 109 26.86 -3.63 -16.37
C THR A 109 25.76 -3.74 -17.43
N ALA A 110 25.81 -4.79 -18.25
CA ALA A 110 24.74 -5.16 -19.18
C ALA A 110 24.43 -6.65 -19.07
N SER A 111 23.17 -7.02 -19.25
CA SER A 111 22.76 -8.42 -19.36
C SER A 111 23.24 -9.04 -20.68
N PRO A 112 23.20 -10.38 -20.81
CA PRO A 112 23.12 -11.02 -22.12
C PRO A 112 21.90 -10.53 -22.93
N LEU A 113 21.93 -10.74 -24.24
CA LEU A 113 20.76 -10.55 -25.10
C LEU A 113 19.68 -11.59 -24.76
N SER A 114 18.42 -11.21 -24.91
CA SER A 114 17.26 -12.09 -24.84
C SER A 114 17.28 -13.19 -25.91
N GLU A 115 16.32 -14.09 -25.87
CA GLU A 115 15.95 -14.87 -27.06
C GLU A 115 15.33 -13.93 -28.14
N PRO A 116 15.44 -14.27 -29.44
CA PRO A 116 14.94 -13.43 -30.53
C PRO A 116 13.40 -13.42 -30.59
N ALA A 117 12.83 -12.23 -30.79
CA ALA A 117 11.44 -12.06 -31.23
C ALA A 117 11.38 -11.77 -32.73
N GLN A 118 10.29 -12.12 -33.39
CA GLN A 118 10.09 -11.86 -34.83
C GLN A 118 8.95 -10.89 -35.04
N GLY A 119 9.10 -9.95 -35.99
CA GLY A 119 8.04 -9.00 -36.32
C GLY A 119 8.19 -8.40 -37.72
N ARG A 120 7.12 -7.81 -38.22
CA ARG A 120 7.02 -7.16 -39.53
C ARG A 120 6.15 -5.90 -39.44
N ILE A 121 6.52 -4.89 -40.22
CA ILE A 121 5.62 -3.80 -40.55
C ILE A 121 4.67 -4.30 -41.64
N ALA A 122 3.37 -4.13 -41.45
CA ALA A 122 2.34 -4.51 -42.41
C ALA A 122 2.44 -3.71 -43.71
N VAL A 123 1.97 -4.30 -44.81
CA VAL A 123 1.73 -3.55 -46.04
C VAL A 123 0.46 -2.74 -45.86
N GLY A 124 0.59 -1.42 -45.87
CA GLY A 124 -0.51 -0.48 -45.65
C GLY A 124 -0.02 0.96 -45.66
N GLN A 125 -0.90 1.94 -45.48
CA GLN A 125 -0.49 3.31 -45.18
C GLN A 125 -1.47 3.93 -44.21
N VAL A 126 -0.96 4.68 -43.23
CA VAL A 126 -1.78 5.42 -42.28
C VAL A 126 -2.59 6.48 -43.04
N SER A 127 -3.91 6.35 -42.99
CA SER A 127 -4.85 7.32 -43.55
C SER A 127 -5.30 8.29 -42.46
N PRO A 128 -5.09 9.62 -42.62
CA PRO A 128 -5.62 10.62 -41.70
C PRO A 128 -7.13 10.79 -41.96
N GLY A 129 -7.91 9.78 -41.58
CA GLY A 129 -9.37 9.81 -41.59
C GLY A 129 -9.96 10.32 -40.27
N THR A 130 -11.27 10.18 -40.10
CA THR A 130 -12.01 10.59 -38.88
C THR A 130 -11.50 9.91 -37.61
N PHE A 131 -11.05 8.65 -37.71
CA PHE A 131 -10.56 7.85 -36.59
C PHE A 131 -9.14 7.37 -36.88
N PRO A 132 -8.12 8.22 -36.68
CA PRO A 132 -6.72 7.82 -36.87
C PRO A 132 -6.32 6.74 -35.85
N PRO A 133 -5.29 5.91 -36.14
CA PRO A 133 -4.76 4.95 -35.18
C PRO A 133 -4.30 5.61 -33.88
N LEU A 134 -4.32 4.85 -32.78
CA LEU A 134 -3.90 5.35 -31.48
C LEU A 134 -2.36 5.31 -31.34
N GLU A 135 -1.77 6.44 -30.96
CA GLU A 135 -0.36 6.55 -30.53
C GLU A 135 -0.24 6.49 -29.02
N PRO A 136 0.90 6.12 -28.42
CA PRO A 136 1.07 6.11 -26.96
C PRO A 136 0.71 7.45 -26.29
N PRO A 137 0.19 7.43 -25.05
CA PRO A 137 -0.19 8.65 -24.36
C PRO A 137 1.04 9.49 -24.00
N LEU A 138 0.82 10.79 -23.79
CA LEU A 138 1.84 11.67 -23.24
C LEU A 138 2.07 11.37 -21.76
N GLU A 139 3.29 11.62 -21.30
CA GLU A 139 3.67 11.54 -19.89
C GLU A 139 4.06 12.93 -19.35
N SER A 140 4.02 13.06 -18.03
CA SER A 140 4.57 14.22 -17.33
C SER A 140 6.09 14.07 -17.20
N PRO A 141 6.87 15.15 -17.40
CA PRO A 141 8.31 15.15 -17.14
C PRO A 141 8.69 14.85 -15.68
N GLU A 142 7.82 15.19 -14.73
CA GLU A 142 8.00 14.96 -13.29
C GLU A 142 7.75 13.49 -12.91
N ASN A 143 6.92 12.78 -13.68
CA ASN A 143 6.69 11.34 -13.52
C ASN A 143 6.87 10.56 -14.84
N PRO A 144 8.11 10.43 -15.35
CA PRO A 144 8.37 9.67 -16.56
C PRO A 144 8.11 8.18 -16.31
N VAL A 145 7.55 7.50 -17.31
CA VAL A 145 7.28 6.06 -17.22
C VAL A 145 8.58 5.27 -17.36
N THR A 146 8.90 4.48 -16.34
CA THR A 146 10.00 3.51 -16.36
C THR A 146 9.46 2.10 -16.14
N ALA A 147 10.20 1.06 -16.56
CA ALA A 147 9.79 -0.33 -16.36
C ALA A 147 9.62 -0.69 -14.86
N ALA A 148 10.48 -0.13 -13.98
CA ALA A 148 10.37 -0.33 -12.53
C ALA A 148 9.09 0.32 -11.96
N LYS A 149 8.82 1.59 -12.28
CA LYS A 149 7.59 2.29 -11.85
C LYS A 149 6.33 1.60 -12.39
N ALA A 150 6.35 1.18 -13.65
CA ALA A 150 5.30 0.40 -14.28
C ALA A 150 4.98 -0.89 -13.53
N SER A 151 6.02 -1.63 -13.14
CA SER A 151 5.87 -2.94 -12.48
C SER A 151 5.43 -2.77 -11.04
N LEU A 152 5.95 -1.75 -10.33
CA LEU A 152 5.46 -1.36 -9.02
C LEU A 152 3.98 -0.95 -9.07
N GLY A 153 3.61 -0.12 -10.05
CA GLY A 153 2.23 0.28 -10.29
C GLY A 153 1.33 -0.89 -10.56
N LYS A 154 1.76 -1.86 -11.38
CA LYS A 154 1.04 -3.10 -11.64
C LYS A 154 0.86 -3.91 -10.36
N ALA A 155 1.91 -4.07 -9.54
CA ALA A 155 1.79 -4.76 -8.26
C ALA A 155 0.75 -4.09 -7.35
N LEU A 156 0.81 -2.76 -7.18
CA LEU A 156 -0.12 -2.00 -6.34
C LEU A 156 -1.57 -2.02 -6.87
N PHE A 157 -1.76 -1.89 -8.19
CA PHE A 157 -3.08 -1.88 -8.84
C PHE A 157 -3.87 -3.18 -8.58
N TRP A 158 -3.14 -4.30 -8.44
CA TRP A 158 -3.72 -5.63 -8.23
C TRP A 158 -3.60 -6.14 -6.78
N ASP A 159 -3.06 -5.36 -5.84
CA ASP A 159 -2.92 -5.80 -4.45
C ASP A 159 -4.14 -5.45 -3.60
N GLU A 160 -4.93 -6.46 -3.23
CA GLU A 160 -6.12 -6.27 -2.38
C GLU A 160 -5.75 -5.80 -0.97
N GLN A 161 -4.49 -5.94 -0.53
CA GLN A 161 -4.01 -5.41 0.75
C GLN A 161 -4.07 -3.88 0.84
N LEU A 162 -4.26 -3.18 -0.29
CA LEU A 162 -4.50 -1.74 -0.30
C LEU A 162 -5.82 -1.38 0.41
N SER A 163 -6.84 -2.24 0.36
CA SER A 163 -8.12 -2.04 1.06
C SER A 163 -8.06 -2.37 2.56
N SER A 164 -8.97 -1.80 3.35
CA SER A 164 -9.10 -2.02 4.80
C SER A 164 -9.32 -3.50 5.15
N THR A 165 -10.13 -4.19 4.35
CA THR A 165 -10.55 -5.59 4.51
C THR A 165 -9.66 -6.60 3.77
N ARG A 166 -8.71 -6.14 2.96
CA ARG A 166 -7.89 -7.00 2.07
C ARG A 166 -8.71 -7.78 1.02
N THR A 167 -9.83 -7.20 0.57
CA THR A 167 -10.75 -7.84 -0.41
C THR A 167 -11.00 -7.01 -1.66
N VAL A 168 -10.42 -5.80 -1.75
CA VAL A 168 -10.58 -4.89 -2.90
C VAL A 168 -9.22 -4.30 -3.29
N ALA A 169 -8.90 -4.38 -4.57
CA ALA A 169 -7.83 -3.68 -5.26
C ALA A 169 -8.44 -2.79 -6.35
N CYS A 170 -7.64 -1.94 -7.00
CA CYS A 170 -8.09 -1.20 -8.19
C CYS A 170 -8.62 -2.18 -9.25
N GLY A 171 -7.87 -3.25 -9.49
CA GLY A 171 -8.23 -4.32 -10.42
C GLY A 171 -9.49 -5.12 -10.05
N THR A 172 -10.01 -5.02 -8.81
CA THR A 172 -11.28 -5.67 -8.46
C THR A 172 -12.45 -5.04 -9.23
N CYS A 173 -12.45 -3.71 -9.36
CA CYS A 173 -13.46 -2.94 -10.08
C CYS A 173 -13.09 -2.63 -11.54
N HIS A 174 -11.84 -2.88 -11.95
CA HIS A 174 -11.31 -2.50 -13.25
C HIS A 174 -10.63 -3.68 -13.95
N ARG A 175 -11.40 -4.46 -14.73
CA ARG A 175 -10.89 -5.66 -15.43
C ARG A 175 -10.67 -5.45 -16.92
N PRO A 176 -9.50 -5.80 -17.48
CA PRO A 176 -9.26 -5.68 -18.91
C PRO A 176 -10.26 -6.47 -19.75
N ALA A 177 -10.57 -7.72 -19.40
CA ALA A 177 -11.55 -8.54 -20.13
C ALA A 177 -12.97 -7.93 -20.18
N GLU A 178 -13.31 -7.05 -19.23
CA GLU A 178 -14.56 -6.28 -19.18
C GLU A 178 -14.39 -4.84 -19.71
N GLY A 179 -13.41 -4.66 -20.61
CA GLY A 179 -13.05 -3.38 -21.20
C GLY A 179 -12.55 -2.34 -20.18
N GLY A 180 -12.17 -2.76 -18.97
CA GLY A 180 -11.76 -1.89 -17.88
C GLY A 180 -12.85 -1.56 -16.85
N SER A 181 -14.01 -2.21 -16.94
CA SER A 181 -15.13 -2.06 -16.00
C SER A 181 -15.17 -3.19 -14.96
N ASP A 182 -16.17 -3.16 -14.08
CA ASP A 182 -16.32 -4.11 -12.98
C ASP A 182 -17.14 -5.34 -13.41
N PRO A 183 -16.55 -6.56 -13.44
CA PRO A 183 -17.23 -7.80 -13.84
C PRO A 183 -18.37 -8.21 -12.91
N ARG A 184 -18.41 -7.63 -11.70
CA ARG A 184 -19.39 -8.02 -10.67
C ARG A 184 -20.71 -7.28 -10.85
N THR A 185 -20.72 -6.17 -11.60
CA THR A 185 -21.89 -5.29 -11.74
C THR A 185 -22.94 -5.94 -12.65
N ASN A 186 -24.09 -6.29 -12.08
CA ASN A 186 -25.16 -6.95 -12.82
C ASN A 186 -26.48 -6.18 -12.67
N VAL A 187 -27.16 -5.93 -13.79
CA VAL A 187 -28.50 -5.31 -13.78
C VAL A 187 -29.48 -6.22 -13.04
N GLY A 188 -30.30 -5.65 -12.16
CA GLY A 188 -31.31 -6.37 -11.38
C GLY A 188 -30.80 -7.20 -10.19
N SER A 189 -29.49 -7.19 -9.92
CA SER A 189 -28.92 -7.84 -8.72
C SER A 189 -28.78 -6.85 -7.57
N GLN A 190 -29.50 -7.09 -6.46
CA GLN A 190 -29.41 -6.24 -5.27
C GLN A 190 -27.97 -6.12 -4.72
N ALA A 191 -27.12 -7.14 -4.93
CA ALA A 191 -25.72 -7.11 -4.50
C ALA A 191 -24.87 -6.04 -5.22
N THR A 192 -25.36 -5.52 -6.34
CA THR A 192 -24.70 -4.48 -7.15
C THR A 192 -25.62 -3.28 -7.40
N THR A 193 -26.70 -3.15 -6.63
CA THR A 193 -27.64 -2.02 -6.71
C THR A 193 -27.43 -1.08 -5.55
N ASN A 194 -27.21 0.19 -5.85
CA ASN A 194 -27.37 1.29 -4.92
C ASN A 194 -28.81 1.84 -5.08
N PRO A 195 -29.60 1.98 -4.00
CA PRO A 195 -31.01 2.37 -4.07
C PRO A 195 -31.23 3.87 -4.38
N GLY A 196 -30.24 4.52 -5.00
CA GLY A 196 -30.38 5.84 -5.58
C GLY A 196 -30.67 6.95 -4.58
N PHE A 197 -31.37 7.97 -5.09
CA PHE A 197 -31.69 9.21 -4.40
C PHE A 197 -32.81 9.00 -3.38
N ASP A 198 -33.81 8.17 -3.68
CA ASP A 198 -34.95 7.94 -2.81
C ASP A 198 -34.72 6.89 -1.70
N GLN A 199 -33.61 6.14 -1.82
CA GLN A 199 -33.18 5.08 -0.89
C GLN A 199 -34.12 3.86 -0.86
N ILE A 200 -34.86 3.61 -1.95
CA ILE A 200 -35.78 2.49 -2.11
C ILE A 200 -35.31 1.61 -3.27
N TYR A 201 -35.11 0.32 -3.01
CA TYR A 201 -34.75 -0.63 -4.08
C TYR A 201 -35.89 -0.87 -5.08
N GLY A 202 -35.53 -1.04 -6.36
CA GLY A 202 -36.44 -1.42 -7.43
C GLY A 202 -37.18 -0.26 -8.06
N THR A 203 -36.67 0.96 -7.91
CA THR A 203 -37.18 2.20 -8.50
C THR A 203 -36.33 2.63 -9.70
N GLU A 204 -36.76 3.68 -10.40
CA GLU A 204 -36.10 4.17 -11.62
C GLU A 204 -34.73 4.81 -11.36
N ASP A 205 -34.50 5.32 -10.14
CA ASP A 205 -33.27 6.01 -9.75
C ASP A 205 -32.17 5.10 -9.20
N ASP A 206 -32.44 3.78 -9.14
CA ASP A 206 -31.48 2.74 -8.82
C ASP A 206 -30.23 2.86 -9.69
N VAL A 207 -29.06 2.72 -9.06
CA VAL A 207 -27.77 2.72 -9.74
C VAL A 207 -27.13 1.34 -9.66
N PHE A 208 -26.71 0.81 -10.80
CA PHE A 208 -25.93 -0.43 -10.87
C PHE A 208 -24.44 -0.08 -10.83
N GLY A 209 -23.92 -0.01 -9.60
CA GLY A 209 -22.56 0.41 -9.27
C GLY A 209 -21.62 -0.74 -8.95
N SER A 210 -20.41 -0.37 -8.55
CA SER A 210 -19.34 -1.29 -8.17
C SER A 210 -19.40 -1.62 -6.67
N PRO A 211 -19.42 -2.90 -6.27
CA PRO A 211 -19.31 -3.29 -4.86
C PRO A 211 -17.90 -3.03 -4.31
N GLY A 212 -17.78 -2.25 -3.24
CA GLY A 212 -16.51 -1.98 -2.55
C GLY A 212 -16.32 -2.89 -1.34
N VAL A 213 -16.16 -2.29 -0.16
CA VAL A 213 -15.98 -3.01 1.12
C VAL A 213 -17.24 -2.93 2.00
N PRO A 214 -17.49 -3.93 2.87
CA PRO A 214 -18.46 -3.76 3.95
C PRO A 214 -18.07 -2.55 4.80
N ARG A 215 -19.06 -1.84 5.32
CA ARG A 215 -18.80 -0.72 6.22
C ARG A 215 -18.10 -1.23 7.48
N ASN A 216 -16.92 -0.73 7.78
CA ASN A 216 -16.10 -1.22 8.88
C ASN A 216 -15.37 -0.09 9.65
N HIS A 217 -14.88 -0.45 10.83
CA HIS A 217 -14.13 0.41 11.74
C HIS A 217 -12.62 0.16 11.64
N LEU A 218 -11.83 1.02 12.29
CA LEU A 218 -10.38 0.92 12.34
C LEU A 218 -9.88 -0.40 12.96
N ASP A 219 -10.62 -0.95 13.93
CA ASP A 219 -10.33 -2.24 14.57
C ASP A 219 -10.72 -3.46 13.72
N GLY A 220 -11.20 -3.23 12.50
CA GLY A 220 -11.65 -4.26 11.56
C GLY A 220 -13.11 -4.69 11.72
N THR A 221 -13.76 -4.40 12.86
CA THR A 221 -15.14 -4.82 13.09
C THR A 221 -16.11 -4.13 12.12
N TYR A 222 -17.18 -4.84 11.75
CA TYR A 222 -18.16 -4.36 10.78
C TYR A 222 -19.27 -3.56 11.46
N GLU A 223 -19.67 -2.48 10.79
CA GLU A 223 -20.85 -1.68 11.11
C GLU A 223 -21.94 -2.03 10.09
N ALA A 224 -23.14 -2.37 10.56
CA ALA A 224 -24.23 -2.71 9.63
C ALA A 224 -24.68 -1.44 8.90
N SER A 225 -24.47 -1.39 7.59
CA SER A 225 -25.00 -0.34 6.74
C SER A 225 -26.54 -0.36 6.78
N PRO A 226 -27.22 0.80 6.86
CA PRO A 226 -28.68 0.85 6.76
C PRO A 226 -29.22 0.25 5.46
N GLN A 227 -28.49 0.40 4.36
CA GLN A 227 -28.87 -0.06 3.02
C GLN A 227 -28.36 -1.48 2.75
N PHE A 228 -27.10 -1.76 3.13
CA PHE A 228 -26.40 -2.97 2.68
C PHE A 228 -26.20 -4.03 3.79
N GLY A 229 -26.52 -3.73 5.05
CA GLY A 229 -26.14 -4.57 6.18
C GLY A 229 -24.61 -4.73 6.23
N PHE A 230 -24.14 -5.97 6.34
CA PHE A 230 -22.73 -6.36 6.22
C PHE A 230 -22.35 -6.81 4.80
N ALA A 231 -23.22 -6.65 3.80
CA ALA A 231 -22.79 -6.78 2.41
C ALA A 231 -21.87 -5.61 2.03
N PRO A 232 -20.99 -5.79 1.02
CA PRO A 232 -20.22 -4.69 0.45
C PRO A 232 -21.11 -3.51 0.06
N GLN A 233 -20.63 -2.30 0.34
CA GLN A 233 -21.32 -1.07 -0.07
C GLN A 233 -21.19 -0.89 -1.59
N VAL A 234 -22.25 -0.42 -2.25
CA VAL A 234 -22.27 -0.23 -3.71
C VAL A 234 -22.12 1.25 -4.03
N THR A 235 -21.20 1.60 -4.94
CA THR A 235 -20.98 2.98 -5.38
C THR A 235 -22.22 3.58 -6.04
N ASN A 236 -22.37 4.91 -5.94
CA ASN A 236 -23.47 5.66 -6.56
C ASN A 236 -23.27 5.96 -8.06
N ARG A 237 -22.16 5.47 -8.63
CA ARG A 237 -21.87 5.49 -10.07
C ARG A 237 -21.14 4.20 -10.44
N ARG A 238 -21.33 3.77 -11.67
CA ARG A 238 -20.58 2.67 -12.27
C ARG A 238 -19.09 3.05 -12.41
N ALA A 239 -18.18 2.10 -12.16
CA ALA A 239 -16.76 2.28 -12.47
C ALA A 239 -16.56 2.62 -13.96
N LEU A 240 -15.87 3.72 -14.23
CA LEU A 240 -15.45 4.10 -15.58
C LEU A 240 -14.24 3.25 -16.00
N SER A 241 -14.07 3.00 -17.30
CA SER A 241 -12.88 2.28 -17.78
C SER A 241 -11.58 3.03 -17.46
N TYR A 242 -10.62 2.30 -16.90
CA TYR A 242 -9.24 2.73 -16.72
C TYR A 242 -8.36 2.58 -17.98
N LEU A 243 -8.77 1.73 -18.93
CA LEU A 243 -8.07 1.56 -20.21
C LEU A 243 -8.11 2.87 -21.01
N ASN A 244 -6.98 3.24 -21.62
CA ASN A 244 -6.79 4.52 -22.29
C ASN A 244 -7.01 5.77 -21.40
N ALA A 245 -6.99 5.64 -20.06
CA ALA A 245 -7.17 6.81 -19.19
C ALA A 245 -5.98 7.79 -19.22
N GLY A 246 -4.78 7.31 -19.61
CA GLY A 246 -3.58 8.14 -19.73
C GLY A 246 -3.62 9.24 -20.80
N TYR A 247 -4.68 9.30 -21.61
CA TYR A 247 -4.89 10.36 -22.59
C TYR A 247 -5.79 11.51 -22.11
N SER A 248 -6.38 11.40 -20.91
CA SER A 248 -7.32 12.41 -20.43
C SER A 248 -6.57 13.64 -19.92
N GLU A 249 -6.85 14.79 -20.54
CA GLU A 249 -6.28 16.10 -20.18
C GLU A 249 -7.31 16.96 -19.45
N ASN A 250 -8.62 16.68 -19.61
CA ASN A 250 -9.72 17.45 -19.00
C ASN A 250 -10.26 16.83 -17.70
N GLY A 251 -9.41 16.09 -16.99
CA GLY A 251 -9.72 15.45 -15.72
C GLY A 251 -10.41 14.09 -15.83
N LEU A 252 -10.25 13.29 -14.77
CA LEU A 252 -10.79 11.93 -14.66
C LEU A 252 -11.97 11.84 -13.69
N PHE A 253 -12.58 10.64 -13.65
CA PHE A 253 -13.93 10.33 -13.18
C PHE A 253 -15.04 10.87 -14.10
N TRP A 254 -16.26 10.40 -13.89
CA TRP A 254 -17.43 10.83 -14.67
C TRP A 254 -17.71 12.34 -14.58
N ASP A 255 -17.29 13.01 -13.51
CA ASP A 255 -17.54 14.44 -13.24
C ASP A 255 -16.28 15.32 -13.38
N GLY A 256 -15.11 14.72 -13.61
CA GLY A 256 -13.86 15.46 -13.80
C GLY A 256 -13.20 15.96 -12.51
N ARG A 257 -13.56 15.40 -11.36
CA ARG A 257 -13.02 15.86 -10.07
C ARG A 257 -11.53 15.57 -9.87
N ALA A 258 -10.97 14.60 -10.61
CA ALA A 258 -9.53 14.36 -10.62
C ALA A 258 -8.91 15.32 -11.63
N THR A 259 -8.18 16.32 -11.13
CA THR A 259 -7.69 17.44 -11.93
C THR A 259 -6.40 17.12 -12.65
N ASP A 260 -6.07 17.92 -13.66
CA ASP A 260 -4.83 17.76 -14.42
C ASP A 260 -3.54 18.14 -13.68
N ALA A 261 -3.65 18.67 -12.46
CA ALA A 261 -2.54 18.89 -11.53
C ALA A 261 -2.58 17.87 -10.38
N PHE A 262 -1.41 17.38 -9.97
CA PHE A 262 -1.26 16.46 -8.85
C PHE A 262 -0.65 17.15 -7.64
N ARG A 263 -1.35 17.05 -6.52
CA ARG A 263 -0.93 17.57 -5.21
C ARG A 263 -0.64 16.40 -4.29
N ASP A 264 0.43 16.53 -3.53
CA ASP A 264 0.70 15.60 -2.43
C ASP A 264 -0.43 15.69 -1.39
N PRO A 265 -1.15 14.59 -1.07
CA PRO A 265 -2.27 14.64 -0.14
C PRO A 265 -1.88 14.97 1.30
N LEU A 266 -0.59 14.87 1.67
CA LEU A 266 -0.13 15.18 3.02
C LEU A 266 0.29 16.65 3.17
N SER A 267 1.06 17.19 2.21
CA SER A 267 1.59 18.56 2.28
C SER A 267 0.80 19.60 1.47
N ASP A 268 -0.12 19.17 0.60
CA ASP A 268 -0.87 20.01 -0.37
C ASP A 268 0.02 20.73 -1.42
N ILE A 269 1.30 20.36 -1.50
CA ILE A 269 2.23 20.87 -2.50
C ILE A 269 1.91 20.26 -3.87
N ILE A 270 1.88 21.09 -4.92
CA ILE A 270 1.78 20.62 -6.31
C ILE A 270 3.10 19.93 -6.69
N LEU A 271 3.04 18.63 -6.97
CA LEU A 271 4.18 17.84 -7.44
C LEU A 271 4.24 17.77 -8.96
N ILE A 272 3.08 17.73 -9.62
CA ILE A 272 2.97 17.71 -11.07
C ILE A 272 1.95 18.77 -11.50
N PRO A 273 2.34 19.81 -12.27
CA PRO A 273 1.46 20.93 -12.57
C PRO A 273 0.43 20.66 -13.69
N GLU A 274 0.71 19.71 -14.57
CA GLU A 274 -0.12 19.38 -15.74
C GLU A 274 0.05 17.88 -16.13
N ARG A 275 -0.89 17.32 -16.88
CA ARG A 275 -0.93 15.90 -17.31
C ARG A 275 -0.97 14.89 -16.17
N ALA A 276 -1.60 15.26 -15.06
CA ALA A 276 -1.55 14.51 -13.81
C ALA A 276 -2.92 13.99 -13.35
N SER A 277 -3.90 13.94 -14.26
CA SER A 277 -5.25 13.46 -13.96
C SER A 277 -5.26 12.03 -13.38
N LEU A 278 -4.37 11.14 -13.85
CA LEU A 278 -4.23 9.78 -13.31
C LEU A 278 -3.74 9.81 -11.86
N GLU A 279 -2.64 10.51 -11.58
CA GLU A 279 -2.09 10.65 -10.23
C GLU A 279 -3.14 11.24 -9.27
N SER A 280 -3.90 12.23 -9.71
CA SER A 280 -4.99 12.85 -8.94
C SER A 280 -6.14 11.86 -8.64
N GLN A 281 -6.52 11.04 -9.61
CA GLN A 281 -7.62 10.07 -9.49
C GLN A 281 -7.34 9.02 -8.40
N ILE A 282 -6.11 8.52 -8.35
CA ILE A 282 -5.71 7.40 -7.48
C ILE A 282 -5.86 7.75 -6.00
N LEU A 283 -5.87 9.04 -5.65
CA LEU A 283 -5.93 9.49 -4.26
C LEU A 283 -7.27 9.22 -3.56
N ALA A 284 -8.36 9.01 -4.31
CA ALA A 284 -9.70 8.91 -3.72
C ALA A 284 -10.09 7.47 -3.28
N PRO A 285 -9.97 6.43 -4.12
CA PRO A 285 -10.52 5.11 -3.77
C PRO A 285 -9.92 4.46 -2.50
N PRO A 286 -8.59 4.49 -2.25
CA PRO A 286 -7.97 3.85 -1.08
C PRO A 286 -8.41 4.37 0.30
N VAL A 287 -8.99 5.58 0.33
CA VAL A 287 -9.50 6.26 1.54
C VAL A 287 -11.03 6.43 1.55
N SER A 288 -11.71 5.96 0.50
CA SER A 288 -13.17 5.99 0.38
C SER A 288 -13.78 4.87 1.22
N ASP A 289 -14.62 5.22 2.20
CA ASP A 289 -15.26 4.26 3.12
C ASP A 289 -16.35 3.41 2.45
N VAL A 290 -16.66 3.68 1.18
CA VAL A 290 -17.53 2.87 0.32
C VAL A 290 -16.69 1.91 -0.53
N GLU A 291 -15.57 2.37 -1.08
CA GLU A 291 -14.80 1.62 -2.08
C GLU A 291 -13.76 0.69 -1.46
N MET A 292 -12.82 1.21 -0.68
CA MET A 292 -11.66 0.43 -0.21
C MET A 292 -11.31 0.62 1.26
N ALA A 293 -11.91 1.57 1.97
CA ALA A 293 -11.48 1.96 3.31
C ALA A 293 -12.51 1.63 4.40
N HIS A 294 -12.01 1.54 5.63
CA HIS A 294 -12.85 1.70 6.81
C HIS A 294 -13.16 3.19 7.02
N ILE A 295 -14.13 3.47 7.87
CA ILE A 295 -14.52 4.85 8.20
C ILE A 295 -13.33 5.61 8.78
N GLY A 296 -13.05 6.80 8.24
CA GLY A 296 -12.02 7.70 8.73
C GLY A 296 -10.58 7.32 8.39
N ARG A 297 -10.34 6.34 7.51
CA ARG A 297 -8.99 5.97 7.08
C ARG A 297 -8.30 7.12 6.33
N GLY A 298 -7.05 7.41 6.67
CA GLY A 298 -6.21 8.39 5.98
C GLY A 298 -5.06 7.75 5.18
N TRP A 299 -4.38 8.58 4.38
CA TRP A 299 -3.27 8.15 3.54
C TRP A 299 -2.05 7.64 4.32
N THR A 300 -1.79 8.16 5.52
CA THR A 300 -0.75 7.64 6.44
C THR A 300 -0.94 6.15 6.71
N GLN A 301 -2.15 5.74 7.07
CA GLN A 301 -2.49 4.34 7.35
C GLN A 301 -2.47 3.45 6.10
N VAL A 302 -2.69 4.04 4.91
CA VAL A 302 -2.57 3.30 3.64
C VAL A 302 -1.11 2.96 3.38
N VAL A 303 -0.21 3.94 3.48
CA VAL A 303 1.21 3.73 3.16
C VAL A 303 1.95 2.91 4.19
N GLU A 304 1.65 3.06 5.49
CA GLU A 304 2.17 2.19 6.56
C GLU A 304 1.83 0.73 6.31
N ARG A 305 0.56 0.46 5.94
CA ARG A 305 0.11 -0.89 5.60
C ARG A 305 0.87 -1.45 4.42
N ILE A 306 0.99 -0.69 3.32
CA ILE A 306 1.70 -1.15 2.13
C ILE A 306 3.18 -1.37 2.43
N ALA A 307 3.84 -0.47 3.17
CA ALA A 307 5.24 -0.63 3.56
C ALA A 307 5.48 -1.91 4.38
N GLY A 308 4.54 -2.28 5.26
CA GLY A 308 4.58 -3.52 6.04
C GLY A 308 4.06 -4.77 5.34
N SER A 309 3.46 -4.64 4.15
CA SER A 309 2.89 -5.77 3.42
C SER A 309 3.92 -6.44 2.52
N LYS A 310 3.78 -7.75 2.33
CA LYS A 310 4.46 -8.47 1.25
C LYS A 310 3.73 -8.18 -0.07
N PRO A 311 4.42 -7.78 -1.15
CA PRO A 311 3.78 -7.50 -2.44
C PRO A 311 2.95 -8.69 -2.94
N LEU A 312 1.68 -8.43 -3.27
CA LEU A 312 0.74 -9.40 -3.83
C LEU A 312 0.55 -10.67 -2.97
N ALA A 313 0.70 -10.58 -1.64
CA ALA A 313 0.69 -11.74 -0.75
C ALA A 313 -0.61 -12.55 -0.77
N VAL A 314 -1.73 -11.90 -1.08
CA VAL A 314 -3.05 -12.56 -1.16
C VAL A 314 -3.43 -12.99 -2.58
N ALA A 315 -2.78 -12.43 -3.60
CA ALA A 315 -3.06 -12.76 -4.98
C ALA A 315 -2.51 -14.16 -5.35
N VAL A 316 -3.11 -14.77 -6.36
CA VAL A 316 -2.68 -16.07 -6.91
C VAL A 316 -2.47 -15.94 -8.43
N ASP A 317 -1.86 -16.94 -9.04
CA ASP A 317 -1.59 -16.97 -10.50
C ASP A 317 -0.93 -15.67 -11.01
N ILE A 318 0.03 -15.13 -10.26
CA ILE A 318 0.72 -13.88 -10.61
C ILE A 318 1.53 -14.08 -11.91
N PRO A 319 1.45 -13.16 -12.89
CA PRO A 319 2.25 -13.24 -14.11
C PRO A 319 3.72 -13.48 -13.81
N ALA A 320 4.36 -14.40 -14.54
CA ALA A 320 5.74 -14.80 -14.28
C ALA A 320 6.72 -13.62 -14.31
N SER A 321 6.49 -12.66 -15.21
CA SER A 321 7.26 -11.42 -15.32
C SER A 321 7.22 -10.60 -14.03
N LEU A 322 6.01 -10.41 -13.47
CA LEU A 322 5.82 -9.68 -12.22
C LEU A 322 6.35 -10.47 -11.02
N THR A 323 6.14 -11.78 -10.98
CA THR A 323 6.68 -12.69 -9.95
C THR A 323 8.20 -12.61 -9.88
N ASN A 324 8.87 -12.75 -11.03
CA ASN A 324 10.33 -12.69 -11.11
C ASN A 324 10.88 -11.33 -10.67
N TRP A 325 10.15 -10.25 -10.98
CA TRP A 325 10.56 -8.92 -10.56
C TRP A 325 10.37 -8.74 -9.04
N ILE A 326 9.20 -9.06 -8.47
CA ILE A 326 8.96 -8.87 -7.02
C ILE A 326 9.70 -9.86 -6.12
N ASP A 327 10.21 -10.97 -6.65
CA ASP A 327 10.69 -12.12 -5.88
C ASP A 327 11.59 -11.76 -4.66
N GLY A 328 11.10 -12.18 -3.49
CA GLY A 328 11.74 -11.99 -2.18
C GLY A 328 11.85 -10.54 -1.70
N ARG A 329 11.16 -9.58 -2.33
CA ARG A 329 11.26 -8.15 -1.98
C ARG A 329 10.09 -7.63 -1.17
N THR A 330 10.39 -6.65 -0.32
CA THR A 330 9.39 -5.82 0.35
C THR A 330 8.99 -4.65 -0.55
N TYR A 331 7.84 -4.01 -0.28
CA TYR A 331 7.48 -2.79 -1.00
C TYR A 331 8.56 -1.70 -0.92
N PRO A 332 9.16 -1.37 0.25
CA PRO A 332 10.26 -0.40 0.31
C PRO A 332 11.40 -0.67 -0.68
N GLN A 333 11.80 -1.93 -0.87
CA GLN A 333 12.81 -2.30 -1.88
C GLN A 333 12.33 -2.13 -3.34
N LEU A 334 11.02 -2.25 -3.59
CA LEU A 334 10.44 -1.97 -4.92
C LEU A 334 10.35 -0.45 -5.16
N PHE A 335 10.04 0.34 -4.13
CA PHE A 335 10.04 1.81 -4.20
C PHE A 335 11.46 2.35 -4.39
N GLU A 336 12.46 1.76 -3.72
CA GLU A 336 13.89 2.06 -3.95
C GLU A 336 14.26 1.89 -5.42
N GLU A 337 13.92 0.77 -6.06
CA GLU A 337 14.23 0.56 -7.48
C GLU A 337 13.47 1.57 -8.39
N ALA A 338 12.21 1.91 -8.04
CA ALA A 338 11.36 2.75 -8.88
C ALA A 338 11.60 4.26 -8.72
N PHE A 339 12.00 4.71 -7.53
CA PHE A 339 12.09 6.12 -7.13
C PHE A 339 13.47 6.51 -6.55
N GLY A 340 14.36 5.55 -6.32
CA GLY A 340 15.73 5.76 -5.83
C GLY A 340 15.86 5.95 -4.31
N THR A 341 14.78 5.72 -3.56
CA THR A 341 14.72 5.78 -2.08
C THR A 341 13.59 4.85 -1.59
N PRO A 342 13.64 4.27 -0.38
CA PRO A 342 12.75 3.18 0.02
C PRO A 342 11.38 3.66 0.51
N GLU A 343 11.16 4.97 0.68
CA GLU A 343 9.95 5.46 1.32
C GLU A 343 8.70 5.19 0.47
N VAL A 344 7.69 4.60 1.12
CA VAL A 344 6.36 4.43 0.56
C VAL A 344 5.54 5.67 0.92
N THR A 345 5.28 6.53 -0.06
CA THR A 345 4.50 7.76 0.14
C THR A 345 3.24 7.75 -0.72
N PRO A 346 2.18 8.51 -0.34
CA PRO A 346 0.95 8.58 -1.14
C PRO A 346 1.23 9.06 -2.57
N ALA A 347 2.12 10.05 -2.69
CA ALA A 347 2.60 10.56 -3.97
C ALA A 347 3.22 9.47 -4.85
N ARG A 348 4.11 8.64 -4.28
CA ARG A 348 4.78 7.58 -5.03
C ARG A 348 3.86 6.42 -5.37
N VAL A 349 2.90 6.08 -4.50
CA VAL A 349 1.84 5.11 -4.82
C VAL A 349 1.04 5.57 -6.04
N ALA A 350 0.58 6.83 -6.06
CA ALA A 350 -0.14 7.41 -7.19
C ALA A 350 0.72 7.49 -8.47
N MET A 351 1.98 7.92 -8.36
CA MET A 351 2.90 7.98 -9.50
C MET A 351 3.25 6.61 -10.08
N ALA A 352 3.33 5.56 -9.25
CA ALA A 352 3.58 4.20 -9.70
C ALA A 352 2.36 3.63 -10.42
N ILE A 353 1.18 3.67 -9.81
CA ILE A 353 -0.07 3.16 -10.42
C ILE A 353 -0.37 3.88 -11.73
N SER A 354 -0.25 5.21 -11.77
CA SER A 354 -0.44 5.98 -13.01
C SER A 354 0.60 5.64 -14.10
N SER A 355 1.84 5.28 -13.73
CA SER A 355 2.83 4.77 -14.69
C SER A 355 2.39 3.45 -15.31
N HIS A 356 1.76 2.56 -14.54
CA HIS A 356 1.15 1.33 -15.07
C HIS A 356 0.00 1.66 -16.02
N GLU A 357 -0.94 2.52 -15.61
CA GLU A 357 -2.12 2.86 -16.43
C GLU A 357 -1.76 3.54 -17.76
N ARG A 358 -0.68 4.34 -17.81
CA ARG A 358 -0.18 4.95 -19.06
C ARG A 358 0.31 3.94 -20.11
N GLN A 359 0.51 2.68 -19.75
CA GLN A 359 0.86 1.62 -20.71
C GLN A 359 -0.36 0.87 -21.25
N LEU A 360 -1.55 1.13 -20.71
CA LEU A 360 -2.76 0.39 -21.04
C LEU A 360 -3.52 1.06 -22.18
N PHE A 361 -2.82 1.28 -23.29
CA PHE A 361 -3.38 1.85 -24.51
C PHE A 361 -3.74 0.74 -25.51
N SER A 362 -4.97 0.74 -25.98
CA SER A 362 -5.54 -0.32 -26.83
C SER A 362 -5.45 0.08 -28.31
N ASP A 363 -4.26 -0.01 -28.89
CA ASP A 363 -3.87 0.47 -30.23
C ASP A 363 -3.90 -0.59 -31.35
N ARG A 364 -4.51 -1.76 -31.12
CA ARG A 364 -4.56 -2.87 -32.10
C ARG A 364 -5.99 -3.34 -32.41
N THR A 365 -6.95 -2.42 -32.44
CA THR A 365 -8.32 -2.72 -32.85
C THR A 365 -8.43 -2.94 -34.37
N PRO A 366 -9.46 -3.65 -34.88
CA PRO A 366 -9.70 -3.70 -36.31
C PRO A 366 -9.94 -2.32 -36.96
N LEU A 367 -10.45 -1.34 -36.21
CA LEU A 367 -10.52 0.05 -36.67
C LEU A 367 -9.13 0.65 -36.93
N ASP A 368 -8.15 0.40 -36.04
CA ASP A 368 -6.76 0.85 -36.23
C ASP A 368 -6.15 0.22 -37.50
N ARG A 369 -6.40 -1.07 -37.73
CA ARG A 369 -5.95 -1.81 -38.92
C ARG A 369 -6.58 -1.27 -40.21
N ARG A 370 -7.88 -0.95 -40.17
CA ARG A 370 -8.60 -0.32 -41.28
C ARG A 370 -8.08 1.08 -41.57
N SER A 371 -7.87 1.90 -40.55
CA SER A 371 -7.32 3.25 -40.70
C SER A 371 -5.87 3.24 -41.23
N SER A 372 -5.16 2.14 -41.03
CA SER A 372 -3.83 1.89 -41.61
C SER A 372 -3.86 1.19 -42.98
N MET A 373 -5.04 0.98 -43.57
CA MET A 373 -5.23 0.24 -44.83
C MET A 373 -4.59 -1.16 -44.85
N ILE A 374 -4.47 -1.79 -43.67
CA ILE A 374 -3.94 -3.15 -43.52
C ILE A 374 -5.04 -4.17 -43.82
N GLU A 375 -6.23 -3.93 -43.25
CA GLU A 375 -7.36 -4.85 -43.33
C GLU A 375 -8.67 -4.06 -43.29
N PRO A 376 -9.60 -4.25 -44.25
CA PRO A 376 -10.87 -3.54 -44.24
C PRO A 376 -11.82 -4.11 -43.16
N LEU A 377 -12.79 -3.29 -42.75
CA LEU A 377 -13.94 -3.78 -41.99
C LEU A 377 -14.86 -4.63 -42.90
N THR A 378 -15.71 -5.46 -42.29
CA THR A 378 -16.78 -6.13 -43.04
C THR A 378 -17.79 -5.09 -43.55
N GLN A 379 -18.63 -5.46 -44.52
CA GLN A 379 -19.61 -4.53 -45.09
C GLN A 379 -20.55 -3.97 -44.02
N GLN A 380 -21.11 -4.82 -43.15
CA GLN A 380 -22.03 -4.39 -42.09
C GLN A 380 -21.36 -3.44 -41.09
N GLU A 381 -20.11 -3.69 -40.72
CA GLU A 381 -19.36 -2.80 -39.82
C GLU A 381 -19.00 -1.46 -40.50
N GLN A 382 -18.75 -1.46 -41.81
CA GLN A 382 -18.54 -0.23 -42.57
C GLN A 382 -19.84 0.57 -42.69
N ASP A 383 -20.97 -0.10 -42.93
CA ASP A 383 -22.30 0.53 -42.94
C ASP A 383 -22.61 1.14 -41.55
N GLY A 384 -22.28 0.44 -40.46
CA GLY A 384 -22.39 0.92 -39.10
C GLY A 384 -21.49 2.13 -38.80
N MET A 385 -20.25 2.14 -39.29
CA MET A 385 -19.35 3.29 -39.18
C MET A 385 -19.88 4.50 -39.94
N ASP A 386 -20.40 4.31 -41.15
CA ASP A 386 -20.99 5.38 -41.97
C ASP A 386 -22.25 5.94 -41.29
N LEU A 387 -23.05 5.07 -40.65
CA LEU A 387 -24.18 5.48 -39.83
C LEU A 387 -23.75 6.27 -38.60
N PHE A 388 -22.73 5.83 -37.87
CA PHE A 388 -22.16 6.52 -36.72
C PHE A 388 -21.76 7.97 -37.06
N ILE A 389 -21.18 8.18 -38.25
CA ILE A 389 -20.80 9.51 -38.73
C ILE A 389 -22.03 10.32 -39.18
N SER A 390 -22.92 9.72 -39.98
CA SER A 390 -24.09 10.44 -40.51
C SER A 390 -25.13 10.81 -39.44
N MET A 391 -25.24 10.01 -38.37
CA MET A 391 -26.05 10.31 -37.19
C MET A 391 -25.37 11.25 -36.21
N ARG A 392 -24.14 11.69 -36.50
CA ARG A 392 -23.36 12.67 -35.73
C ARG A 392 -22.91 12.16 -34.35
N CYS A 393 -22.79 10.85 -34.15
CA CYS A 393 -22.21 10.27 -32.93
C CYS A 393 -20.75 10.74 -32.77
N ASN A 394 -20.06 10.94 -33.89
CA ASN A 394 -18.69 11.45 -33.96
C ASN A 394 -18.55 12.96 -33.64
N VAL A 395 -19.62 13.66 -33.22
CA VAL A 395 -19.49 15.03 -32.69
C VAL A 395 -18.90 15.02 -31.28
N CYS A 396 -19.28 14.04 -30.46
CA CYS A 396 -18.72 13.85 -29.11
C CYS A 396 -17.76 12.65 -29.08
N HIS A 397 -17.97 11.63 -29.91
CA HIS A 397 -17.10 10.45 -29.96
C HIS A 397 -16.15 10.50 -31.16
N GLU A 398 -15.20 11.43 -31.13
CA GLU A 398 -14.29 11.71 -32.24
C GLU A 398 -12.84 11.25 -32.02
N GLY A 399 -12.03 11.40 -33.07
CA GLY A 399 -10.58 11.20 -33.01
C GLY A 399 -10.15 9.76 -32.77
N SER A 400 -8.88 9.57 -32.41
CA SER A 400 -8.30 8.24 -32.18
C SER A 400 -8.91 7.54 -30.96
N LEU A 401 -9.41 8.28 -29.97
CA LEU A 401 -9.96 7.72 -28.73
C LEU A 401 -11.48 7.51 -28.76
N LEU A 402 -12.18 8.00 -29.79
CA LEU A 402 -13.64 7.99 -29.88
C LEU A 402 -14.28 8.71 -28.68
N THR A 403 -13.72 9.87 -28.34
CA THR A 403 -14.19 10.79 -27.30
C THR A 403 -13.57 12.17 -27.54
N ASP A 404 -14.33 13.22 -27.27
CA ASP A 404 -13.89 14.61 -27.25
C ASP A 404 -13.25 15.01 -25.90
N ASP A 405 -13.26 14.11 -24.92
CA ASP A 405 -12.80 14.36 -23.53
C ASP A 405 -13.55 15.54 -22.86
N LEU A 406 -14.76 15.86 -23.32
CA LEU A 406 -15.62 16.91 -22.77
C LEU A 406 -16.77 16.34 -21.94
N TYR A 407 -17.60 17.22 -21.38
CA TYR A 407 -18.71 16.88 -20.49
C TYR A 407 -20.03 17.30 -21.13
N HIS A 408 -20.97 16.37 -21.21
CA HIS A 408 -22.28 16.59 -21.83
C HIS A 408 -23.41 16.05 -20.96
N ASN A 409 -24.57 16.69 -21.03
CA ASN A 409 -25.81 16.19 -20.45
C ASN A 409 -26.63 15.56 -21.58
N ILE A 410 -26.71 14.23 -21.58
CA ILE A 410 -27.53 13.46 -22.52
C ILE A 410 -28.86 13.01 -21.90
N ALA A 411 -29.15 13.47 -20.68
CA ALA A 411 -30.38 13.20 -19.94
C ALA A 411 -30.67 11.70 -19.67
N VAL A 412 -29.64 10.97 -19.20
CA VAL A 412 -29.80 9.57 -18.71
C VAL A 412 -30.63 9.52 -17.42
N ARG A 413 -30.59 10.57 -16.59
CA ARG A 413 -31.37 10.69 -15.35
C ARG A 413 -31.69 12.16 -15.01
N PRO A 414 -32.65 12.44 -14.10
CA PRO A 414 -32.95 13.80 -13.63
C PRO A 414 -31.76 14.50 -12.94
N GLN A 415 -31.64 15.82 -13.13
CA GLN A 415 -30.50 16.60 -12.63
C GLN A 415 -30.37 16.66 -11.10
N ASN A 416 -31.49 16.54 -10.38
CA ASN A 416 -31.52 16.62 -8.92
C ASN A 416 -31.01 15.34 -8.24
N GLU A 417 -30.91 14.24 -8.96
CA GLU A 417 -30.46 12.96 -8.41
C GLU A 417 -28.93 12.82 -8.44
N ASP A 418 -28.29 13.31 -9.51
CA ASP A 418 -26.84 13.43 -9.61
C ASP A 418 -26.46 14.65 -10.44
N ARG A 419 -25.86 15.65 -9.79
CA ARG A 419 -25.43 16.89 -10.43
C ARG A 419 -24.20 16.71 -11.34
N GLY A 420 -23.53 15.56 -11.33
CA GLY A 420 -22.37 15.30 -12.19
C GLY A 420 -21.29 16.37 -12.02
N ARG A 421 -20.82 16.91 -13.13
CA ARG A 421 -19.84 18.01 -13.17
C ARG A 421 -20.29 19.26 -12.41
N GLY A 422 -21.58 19.59 -12.39
CA GLY A 422 -22.12 20.74 -11.68
C GLY A 422 -21.84 20.73 -10.16
N ALA A 423 -21.63 19.54 -9.57
CA ALA A 423 -21.17 19.42 -8.18
C ALA A 423 -19.71 19.87 -7.98
N ILE A 424 -18.88 19.77 -9.02
CA ILE A 424 -17.45 20.12 -8.99
C ILE A 424 -17.25 21.59 -9.36
N THR A 425 -17.93 22.06 -10.42
CA THR A 425 -17.80 23.45 -10.88
C THR A 425 -18.68 24.43 -10.11
N ASN A 426 -19.71 23.92 -9.43
CA ASN A 426 -20.76 24.71 -8.79
C ASN A 426 -21.50 25.65 -9.76
N ASP A 427 -21.51 25.30 -11.05
CA ASP A 427 -22.23 25.98 -12.11
C ASP A 427 -23.48 25.17 -12.50
N PRO A 428 -24.70 25.71 -12.37
CA PRO A 428 -25.93 25.03 -12.79
C PRO A 428 -25.95 24.65 -14.28
N ASP A 429 -25.21 25.36 -15.14
CA ASP A 429 -25.13 24.99 -16.56
C ASP A 429 -24.39 23.67 -16.76
N ASP A 430 -23.61 23.21 -15.78
CA ASP A 430 -22.92 21.92 -15.76
C ASP A 430 -23.68 20.81 -15.03
N ASP A 431 -24.88 21.08 -14.49
CA ASP A 431 -25.66 20.07 -13.79
C ASP A 431 -26.02 18.90 -14.71
N ALA A 432 -25.76 17.69 -14.22
CA ALA A 432 -25.88 16.40 -14.90
C ALA A 432 -25.03 16.24 -16.17
N LYS A 433 -24.00 17.08 -16.36
CA LYS A 433 -22.98 16.79 -17.37
C LYS A 433 -22.01 15.74 -16.86
N PHE A 434 -21.73 14.76 -17.71
CA PHE A 434 -20.74 13.72 -17.46
C PHE A 434 -19.76 13.64 -18.61
N ARG A 435 -18.53 13.20 -18.31
CA ARG A 435 -17.46 13.02 -19.28
C ARG A 435 -17.90 12.05 -20.37
N THR A 436 -17.65 12.39 -21.64
CA THR A 436 -17.81 11.48 -22.78
C THR A 436 -16.81 10.33 -22.64
N PRO A 437 -17.25 9.08 -22.42
CA PRO A 437 -16.31 7.96 -22.30
C PRO A 437 -15.73 7.59 -23.67
N SER A 438 -14.49 7.12 -23.70
CA SER A 438 -13.91 6.48 -24.91
C SER A 438 -14.73 5.26 -25.29
N LEU A 439 -15.04 5.09 -26.58
CA LEU A 439 -15.73 3.91 -27.10
C LEU A 439 -14.81 2.73 -27.44
N ARG A 440 -13.48 2.88 -27.30
CA ARG A 440 -12.56 1.73 -27.44
C ARG A 440 -12.89 0.66 -26.40
N ASN A 441 -13.02 -0.60 -26.83
CA ASN A 441 -13.42 -1.76 -26.01
C ASN A 441 -14.84 -1.69 -25.42
N VAL A 442 -15.74 -0.85 -25.96
CA VAL A 442 -17.08 -0.67 -25.40
C VAL A 442 -17.94 -1.95 -25.42
N GLU A 443 -17.68 -2.87 -26.36
CA GLU A 443 -18.30 -4.20 -26.39
C GLU A 443 -18.24 -4.93 -25.05
N LEU A 444 -17.12 -4.80 -24.35
CA LEU A 444 -16.80 -5.58 -23.17
C LEU A 444 -17.35 -4.97 -21.87
N ARG A 445 -17.97 -3.79 -21.92
CA ARG A 445 -18.14 -2.93 -20.73
C ARG A 445 -19.54 -2.94 -20.10
N GLY A 446 -20.47 -3.77 -20.56
CA GLY A 446 -21.85 -3.74 -20.06
C GLY A 446 -21.98 -4.01 -18.55
N PRO A 447 -23.01 -3.50 -17.85
CA PRO A 447 -23.97 -2.49 -18.32
C PRO A 447 -23.37 -1.08 -18.59
N TYR A 448 -24.14 -0.15 -19.15
CA TYR A 448 -23.64 1.11 -19.72
C TYR A 448 -24.15 2.36 -18.99
N MET A 449 -23.55 3.50 -19.34
CA MET A 449 -23.72 4.84 -18.71
C MET A 449 -23.13 4.94 -17.30
N HIS A 450 -23.12 6.16 -16.76
CA HIS A 450 -22.58 6.46 -15.43
C HIS A 450 -23.36 5.78 -14.29
N ASN A 451 -24.60 5.34 -14.53
CA ASN A 451 -25.46 4.65 -13.57
C ASN A 451 -25.66 3.15 -13.87
N GLY A 452 -25.11 2.63 -14.97
CA GLY A 452 -25.27 1.21 -15.33
C GLY A 452 -26.70 0.81 -15.76
N ALA A 453 -27.52 1.75 -16.24
CA ALA A 453 -28.95 1.50 -16.50
C ALA A 453 -29.24 0.61 -17.73
N PHE A 454 -28.32 0.51 -18.69
CA PHE A 454 -28.53 -0.24 -19.94
C PHE A 454 -27.69 -1.51 -19.97
N GLU A 455 -28.28 -2.66 -20.26
CA GLU A 455 -27.56 -3.95 -20.24
C GLU A 455 -26.75 -4.18 -21.51
N THR A 456 -27.28 -3.78 -22.67
CA THR A 456 -26.67 -4.02 -23.98
C THR A 456 -26.33 -2.74 -24.74
N LEU A 457 -25.44 -2.84 -25.73
CA LEU A 457 -25.16 -1.72 -26.65
C LEU A 457 -26.39 -1.34 -27.46
N GLU A 458 -27.21 -2.31 -27.80
CA GLU A 458 -28.49 -2.11 -28.49
C GLU A 458 -29.44 -1.25 -27.65
N ASP A 459 -29.52 -1.47 -26.33
CA ASP A 459 -30.31 -0.62 -25.42
C ASP A 459 -29.80 0.83 -25.41
N VAL A 460 -28.47 1.01 -25.46
CA VAL A 460 -27.83 2.34 -25.56
C VAL A 460 -28.16 2.99 -26.91
N ILE A 461 -28.10 2.25 -28.02
CA ILE A 461 -28.45 2.77 -29.33
C ILE A 461 -29.93 3.16 -29.37
N GLU A 462 -30.81 2.33 -28.81
CA GLU A 462 -32.24 2.63 -28.72
C GLU A 462 -32.53 3.84 -27.82
N PHE A 463 -31.73 4.08 -26.78
CA PHE A 463 -31.81 5.29 -25.96
C PHE A 463 -31.60 6.55 -26.80
N TYR A 464 -30.55 6.57 -27.62
CA TYR A 464 -30.34 7.66 -28.56
C TYR A 464 -31.41 7.70 -29.65
N ASN A 465 -31.86 6.55 -30.15
CA ASN A 465 -32.85 6.45 -31.22
C ASN A 465 -34.19 7.11 -30.84
N ARG A 466 -34.63 6.92 -29.59
CA ARG A 466 -35.85 7.53 -29.03
C ARG A 466 -35.67 8.97 -28.54
N GLY A 467 -34.43 9.47 -28.49
CA GLY A 467 -34.11 10.86 -28.18
C GLY A 467 -33.81 11.15 -26.70
N GLY A 468 -33.41 10.15 -25.92
CA GLY A 468 -33.20 10.25 -24.48
C GLY A 468 -34.47 9.93 -23.67
N ASP A 469 -34.29 9.71 -22.36
CA ASP A 469 -35.37 9.32 -21.44
C ASP A 469 -35.85 10.49 -20.55
N HIS A 470 -35.00 11.51 -20.36
CA HIS A 470 -35.32 12.71 -19.60
C HIS A 470 -35.02 14.00 -20.38
N ASP A 471 -35.32 15.15 -19.79
CA ASP A 471 -35.13 16.46 -20.41
C ASP A 471 -34.68 17.52 -19.39
N ALA A 472 -33.87 18.48 -19.82
CA ALA A 472 -33.40 19.62 -19.03
C ALA A 472 -32.93 20.78 -19.94
N ALA A 473 -32.89 22.01 -19.39
CA ALA A 473 -32.57 23.20 -20.17
C ALA A 473 -31.15 23.22 -20.80
N ASN A 474 -30.22 22.44 -20.24
CA ASN A 474 -28.84 22.31 -20.73
C ASN A 474 -28.59 21.06 -21.58
N VAL A 475 -29.65 20.38 -22.06
CA VAL A 475 -29.56 19.29 -23.05
C VAL A 475 -29.52 19.89 -24.47
N ASP A 476 -28.55 19.47 -25.28
CA ASP A 476 -28.46 19.89 -26.68
C ASP A 476 -29.39 19.05 -27.57
N HIS A 477 -30.61 19.54 -27.79
CA HIS A 477 -31.60 18.88 -28.66
C HIS A 477 -31.26 18.88 -30.15
N THR A 478 -30.16 19.51 -30.58
CA THR A 478 -29.66 19.35 -31.95
C THR A 478 -28.90 18.03 -32.13
N LEU A 479 -28.39 17.48 -31.03
CA LEU A 479 -27.66 16.21 -30.96
C LEU A 479 -28.52 15.10 -30.33
N ILE A 480 -29.17 15.39 -29.19
CA ILE A 480 -30.04 14.46 -28.47
C ILE A 480 -31.49 14.64 -28.95
N ARG A 481 -31.87 13.81 -29.92
CA ARG A 481 -33.16 13.86 -30.62
C ARG A 481 -33.51 12.49 -31.16
N GLN A 482 -34.78 12.27 -31.46
CA GLN A 482 -35.21 11.07 -32.17
C GLN A 482 -34.43 10.91 -33.48
N MET A 483 -33.89 9.72 -33.72
CA MET A 483 -33.03 9.45 -34.88
C MET A 483 -33.75 8.68 -36.00
N GLY A 484 -34.80 7.92 -35.67
CA GLY A 484 -35.61 7.21 -36.66
C GLY A 484 -34.87 6.06 -37.34
N MET A 485 -33.91 5.45 -36.64
CA MET A 485 -33.15 4.28 -37.09
C MET A 485 -34.07 3.05 -37.15
N TRP A 486 -33.91 2.25 -38.21
CA TRP A 486 -34.62 0.99 -38.40
C TRP A 486 -33.85 -0.14 -37.70
N PRO A 487 -34.46 -1.32 -37.45
CA PRO A 487 -33.75 -2.41 -36.76
C PRO A 487 -32.41 -2.79 -37.41
N GLU A 488 -32.32 -2.78 -38.74
CA GLU A 488 -31.08 -3.02 -39.48
C GLU A 488 -30.00 -1.95 -39.25
N ASP A 489 -30.40 -0.70 -39.04
CA ASP A 489 -29.49 0.41 -38.73
C ASP A 489 -28.89 0.21 -37.33
N VAL A 490 -29.74 -0.21 -36.37
CA VAL A 490 -29.31 -0.53 -35.00
C VAL A 490 -28.33 -1.70 -35.00
N GLU A 491 -28.63 -2.76 -35.74
CA GLU A 491 -27.74 -3.91 -35.90
C GLU A 491 -26.39 -3.53 -36.53
N ALA A 492 -26.40 -2.69 -37.58
CA ALA A 492 -25.18 -2.23 -38.23
C ALA A 492 -24.33 -1.34 -37.29
N LEU A 493 -24.96 -0.40 -36.58
CA LEU A 493 -24.29 0.45 -35.61
C LEU A 493 -23.69 -0.37 -34.46
N ALA A 494 -24.44 -1.35 -33.94
CA ALA A 494 -23.96 -2.27 -32.92
C ALA A 494 -22.76 -3.10 -33.44
N ALA A 495 -22.81 -3.59 -34.69
CA ALA A 495 -21.69 -4.31 -35.30
C ALA A 495 -20.42 -3.44 -35.36
N PHE A 496 -20.55 -2.14 -35.66
CA PHE A 496 -19.43 -1.20 -35.62
C PHE A 496 -18.88 -0.97 -34.20
N LEU A 497 -19.75 -0.79 -33.20
CA LEU A 497 -19.35 -0.55 -31.82
C LEU A 497 -18.72 -1.76 -31.12
N LYS A 498 -18.92 -2.96 -31.68
CA LYS A 498 -18.40 -4.22 -31.15
C LYS A 498 -16.98 -4.49 -31.64
N ARG A 499 -16.79 -5.55 -32.44
CA ARG A 499 -15.49 -6.04 -32.91
C ARG A 499 -14.56 -4.94 -33.42
N PRO A 500 -14.99 -3.94 -34.23
CA PRO A 500 -14.08 -2.93 -34.74
C PRO A 500 -13.39 -2.07 -33.68
N LEU A 501 -14.00 -1.91 -32.50
CA LEU A 501 -13.47 -1.08 -31.42
C LEU A 501 -12.78 -1.89 -30.31
N THR A 502 -12.82 -3.21 -30.39
CA THR A 502 -12.30 -4.11 -29.35
C THR A 502 -10.87 -4.57 -29.69
N ASP A 503 -9.92 -4.27 -28.81
CA ASP A 503 -8.55 -4.75 -28.93
C ASP A 503 -8.46 -6.21 -28.48
N PRO A 504 -7.98 -7.15 -29.31
CA PRO A 504 -7.88 -8.55 -28.93
C PRO A 504 -7.06 -8.78 -27.67
N ARG A 505 -6.02 -7.98 -27.42
CA ARG A 505 -5.18 -8.13 -26.22
C ARG A 505 -5.93 -7.76 -24.93
N VAL A 506 -6.86 -6.81 -25.02
CA VAL A 506 -7.70 -6.42 -23.87
C VAL A 506 -8.68 -7.55 -23.53
N ARG A 507 -9.40 -8.06 -24.53
CA ARG A 507 -10.37 -9.16 -24.37
C ARG A 507 -9.71 -10.43 -23.83
N ASP A 508 -8.53 -10.76 -24.36
CA ASP A 508 -7.84 -12.01 -24.08
C ASP A 508 -6.81 -11.85 -22.93
N GLU A 509 -6.79 -10.70 -22.24
CA GLU A 509 -5.86 -10.34 -21.15
C GLU A 509 -4.38 -10.62 -21.47
N LEU A 510 -3.96 -10.31 -22.70
CA LEU A 510 -2.58 -10.43 -23.15
C LEU A 510 -1.75 -9.20 -22.73
N PRO A 511 -0.44 -9.33 -22.51
CA PRO A 511 0.41 -8.19 -22.16
C PRO A 511 0.23 -6.98 -23.10
N PRO A 512 0.14 -5.75 -22.55
CA PRO A 512 0.36 -5.36 -21.16
C PRO A 512 -0.88 -5.48 -20.24
N PHE A 513 -1.98 -6.04 -20.73
CA PHE A 513 -3.26 -6.19 -20.02
C PHE A 513 -3.37 -7.47 -19.19
N ASP A 514 -2.32 -8.29 -19.16
CA ASP A 514 -2.22 -9.46 -18.29
C ASP A 514 -2.25 -9.06 -16.82
N ARG A 515 -2.74 -9.95 -15.96
CA ARG A 515 -2.97 -9.65 -14.54
C ARG A 515 -2.81 -10.89 -13.66
N PRO A 516 -2.58 -10.72 -12.34
CA PRO A 516 -2.79 -11.80 -11.39
C PRO A 516 -4.29 -12.12 -11.25
N LYS A 517 -4.56 -13.25 -10.59
CA LYS A 517 -5.87 -13.59 -10.07
C LYS A 517 -5.98 -13.09 -8.63
N LEU A 518 -7.04 -12.37 -8.31
CA LEU A 518 -7.26 -11.81 -6.98
C LEU A 518 -7.63 -12.90 -5.95
N PHE A 519 -7.45 -12.62 -4.66
CA PHE A 519 -7.86 -13.51 -3.58
C PHE A 519 -9.36 -13.80 -3.65
N THR A 520 -10.18 -12.78 -3.95
CA THR A 520 -11.64 -12.90 -4.10
C THR A 520 -12.07 -13.83 -5.24
N GLU A 521 -11.19 -14.13 -6.19
CA GLU A 521 -11.41 -15.11 -7.27
C GLU A 521 -10.87 -16.51 -6.93
N SER A 522 -10.16 -16.65 -5.80
CA SER A 522 -9.43 -17.85 -5.41
C SER A 522 -10.27 -18.81 -4.55
N GLY A 523 -9.77 -20.03 -4.35
CA GLY A 523 -10.36 -20.99 -3.42
C GLY A 523 -10.05 -20.69 -1.94
N ASN A 524 -9.30 -19.62 -1.64
CA ASN A 524 -8.92 -19.26 -0.28
C ASN A 524 -9.98 -18.41 0.44
N VAL A 525 -10.99 -17.90 -0.28
CA VAL A 525 -12.10 -17.16 0.32
C VAL A 525 -12.85 -18.08 1.28
N PRO A 526 -13.13 -17.64 2.53
CA PRO A 526 -13.94 -18.42 3.46
C PRO A 526 -15.28 -18.81 2.83
N THR A 527 -15.69 -20.05 3.06
CA THR A 527 -16.94 -20.59 2.51
C THR A 527 -18.00 -20.71 3.59
N ILE A 528 -19.26 -20.44 3.22
CA ILE A 528 -20.40 -20.56 4.12
C ILE A 528 -21.33 -21.64 3.60
N THR A 529 -21.45 -22.72 4.36
CA THR A 529 -22.13 -23.94 3.89
C THR A 529 -23.03 -24.57 4.95
N GLY A 530 -23.83 -25.56 4.53
CA GLY A 530 -24.70 -26.33 5.40
C GLY A 530 -25.92 -25.54 5.89
N SER A 531 -26.68 -26.15 6.79
CA SER A 531 -27.81 -25.51 7.46
C SER A 531 -27.43 -25.08 8.88
N GLY A 532 -27.92 -23.91 9.28
CA GLY A 532 -27.95 -23.51 10.68
C GLY A 532 -29.15 -24.10 11.41
N ARG A 533 -29.38 -23.64 12.64
CA ARG A 533 -30.58 -23.99 13.42
C ARG A 533 -31.35 -22.75 13.82
N ALA A 534 -32.63 -22.74 13.47
CA ALA A 534 -33.54 -21.70 13.92
C ALA A 534 -33.76 -21.79 15.43
N GLY A 535 -33.77 -20.63 16.09
CA GLY A 535 -34.11 -20.55 17.51
C GLY A 535 -35.61 -20.43 17.75
N GLY A 536 -36.01 -20.02 18.95
CA GLY A 536 -37.41 -19.75 19.29
C GLY A 536 -38.09 -18.66 18.44
N SER A 537 -37.34 -17.85 17.70
CA SER A 537 -37.82 -16.84 16.73
C SER A 537 -38.13 -17.41 15.34
N GLY A 538 -37.72 -18.66 15.05
CA GLY A 538 -37.84 -19.24 13.71
C GLY A 538 -36.79 -18.78 12.69
N VAL A 539 -35.91 -17.85 13.08
CA VAL A 539 -34.85 -17.29 12.22
C VAL A 539 -33.51 -18.00 12.47
N VAL A 540 -32.80 -18.30 11.38
CA VAL A 540 -31.41 -18.79 11.39
C VAL A 540 -30.49 -17.58 11.19
N PRO A 541 -29.59 -17.26 12.13
CA PRO A 541 -28.61 -16.19 11.94
C PRO A 541 -27.72 -16.46 10.73
N ARG A 542 -27.45 -15.43 9.94
CA ARG A 542 -26.60 -15.53 8.75
C ARG A 542 -25.15 -15.21 9.11
N ALA A 543 -24.25 -16.16 8.92
CA ALA A 543 -22.82 -15.91 9.09
C ALA A 543 -22.24 -15.16 7.88
N ILE A 544 -21.18 -14.38 8.11
CA ILE A 544 -20.41 -13.68 7.08
C ILE A 544 -18.93 -13.80 7.43
N ALA A 545 -18.10 -14.15 6.44
CA ALA A 545 -16.64 -14.13 6.51
C ALA A 545 -16.13 -14.02 5.07
N ILE A 546 -15.43 -12.93 4.74
CA ILE A 546 -14.97 -12.66 3.37
C ILE A 546 -13.49 -12.28 3.29
N GLU A 547 -12.88 -11.93 4.42
CA GLU A 547 -11.49 -11.46 4.48
C GLU A 547 -10.52 -12.64 4.35
N PRO A 548 -9.28 -12.40 3.89
CA PRO A 548 -8.29 -13.45 3.73
C PRO A 548 -7.83 -13.99 5.09
N PRO A 549 -7.91 -15.32 5.33
CA PRO A 549 -7.23 -15.97 6.44
C PRO A 549 -5.72 -16.10 6.16
N LEU A 550 -5.07 -14.98 5.82
CA LEU A 550 -3.64 -14.90 5.56
C LEU A 550 -2.88 -14.97 6.90
N ALA A 551 -1.82 -15.77 6.98
CA ALA A 551 -0.95 -15.82 8.15
C ALA A 551 -0.40 -14.41 8.48
N GLY A 552 -0.45 -14.02 9.75
CA GLY A 552 -0.06 -12.69 10.21
C GLY A 552 -1.07 -11.59 9.86
N ASN A 553 -2.26 -11.91 9.34
CA ASN A 553 -3.30 -10.90 9.16
C ASN A 553 -3.81 -10.42 10.53
N PRO A 554 -3.60 -9.14 10.91
CA PRO A 554 -4.01 -8.62 12.21
C PRO A 554 -5.54 -8.46 12.34
N SER A 555 -6.27 -8.55 11.23
CA SER A 555 -7.71 -8.34 11.18
C SER A 555 -8.35 -9.28 10.16
N PHE A 556 -8.90 -10.39 10.66
CA PHE A 556 -9.77 -11.32 9.95
C PHE A 556 -11.16 -11.28 10.60
N THR A 557 -12.09 -10.60 9.92
CA THR A 557 -13.41 -10.32 10.47
C THR A 557 -14.41 -11.43 10.15
N VAL A 558 -15.10 -11.89 11.21
CA VAL A 558 -16.22 -12.81 11.14
C VAL A 558 -17.45 -12.13 11.73
N ALA A 559 -18.56 -12.16 11.00
CA ALA A 559 -19.78 -11.44 11.36
C ALA A 559 -21.03 -12.32 11.33
N VAL A 560 -22.11 -11.82 11.94
CA VAL A 560 -23.43 -12.44 11.99
C VAL A 560 -24.55 -11.42 11.85
N GLU A 561 -25.55 -11.77 11.06
CA GLU A 561 -26.79 -11.00 10.87
C GLU A 561 -28.01 -11.86 11.19
N ASP A 562 -29.20 -11.24 11.18
CA ASP A 562 -30.48 -11.90 11.48
C ASP A 562 -30.50 -12.62 12.84
N GLY A 563 -29.61 -12.21 13.75
CA GLY A 563 -29.61 -12.63 15.13
C GLY A 563 -30.77 -12.02 15.90
N LEU A 564 -31.06 -12.56 17.08
CA LEU A 564 -32.01 -11.91 17.97
C LEU A 564 -31.38 -10.61 18.50
N GLY A 565 -32.06 -9.48 18.26
CA GLY A 565 -31.60 -8.17 18.71
C GLY A 565 -31.28 -8.11 20.20
N SER A 566 -30.16 -7.46 20.55
CA SER A 566 -29.64 -7.33 21.92
C SER A 566 -29.35 -8.65 22.63
N ALA A 567 -29.31 -9.78 21.92
CA ALA A 567 -28.93 -11.06 22.48
C ALA A 567 -27.42 -11.20 22.64
N GLU A 568 -27.02 -12.05 23.59
CA GLU A 568 -25.64 -12.57 23.63
C GLU A 568 -25.44 -13.54 22.46
N ALA A 569 -24.37 -13.31 21.69
CA ALA A 569 -23.91 -14.20 20.63
C ALA A 569 -22.49 -14.69 20.94
N VAL A 570 -22.24 -15.97 20.71
CA VAL A 570 -20.93 -16.60 20.90
C VAL A 570 -20.44 -17.12 19.56
N LEU A 571 -19.29 -16.62 19.10
CA LEU A 571 -18.53 -17.20 18.01
C LEU A 571 -17.65 -18.32 18.56
N VAL A 572 -17.72 -19.49 17.94
CA VAL A 572 -16.80 -20.61 18.21
C VAL A 572 -16.16 -21.01 16.88
N ILE A 573 -14.83 -21.01 16.83
CA ILE A 573 -14.01 -21.49 15.73
C ILE A 573 -13.09 -22.60 16.25
N ASP A 574 -13.14 -23.75 15.60
CA ASP A 574 -12.46 -24.97 16.02
C ASP A 574 -11.87 -25.74 14.82
N ASP A 575 -11.05 -26.76 15.06
CA ASP A 575 -10.41 -27.61 14.05
C ASP A 575 -11.34 -28.72 13.53
N VAL A 576 -12.53 -28.80 14.12
CA VAL A 576 -13.67 -29.64 13.74
C VAL A 576 -14.97 -28.83 13.75
N ASP A 577 -15.99 -29.21 12.96
CA ASP A 577 -17.28 -28.50 12.96
C ASP A 577 -17.87 -28.45 14.40
N PRO A 578 -18.06 -27.24 14.99
CA PRO A 578 -18.62 -27.09 16.33
C PRO A 578 -20.07 -27.63 16.46
N GLY A 579 -20.76 -27.81 15.34
CA GLY A 579 -22.08 -28.41 15.23
C GLY A 579 -23.25 -27.44 15.52
N VAL A 580 -24.48 -27.94 15.39
CA VAL A 580 -25.72 -27.18 15.64
C VAL A 580 -26.45 -27.65 16.90
N GLY A 581 -25.68 -28.11 17.89
CA GLY A 581 -26.17 -28.71 19.15
C GLY A 581 -26.97 -27.75 20.04
N LEU A 582 -27.69 -28.28 21.04
CA LEU A 582 -28.53 -27.47 21.94
C LEU A 582 -27.73 -26.61 22.93
N ASN A 583 -26.43 -26.89 23.07
CA ASN A 583 -25.51 -26.18 23.94
C ASN A 583 -24.43 -25.50 23.09
N ILE A 584 -23.91 -24.38 23.58
CA ILE A 584 -22.73 -23.73 23.00
C ILE A 584 -21.50 -24.55 23.43
N PRO A 585 -20.60 -24.92 22.51
CA PRO A 585 -19.32 -25.55 22.85
C PRO A 585 -18.55 -24.75 23.92
N ALA A 586 -17.88 -25.49 24.82
CA ALA A 586 -17.16 -24.89 25.94
C ALA A 586 -15.83 -24.23 25.50
N SER A 587 -15.24 -24.70 24.41
CA SER A 587 -13.97 -24.24 23.83
C SER A 587 -14.11 -24.08 22.32
N GLY A 588 -13.12 -23.42 21.71
CA GLY A 588 -12.82 -23.46 20.28
C GLY A 588 -11.30 -23.40 20.14
N SER A 589 -10.68 -24.37 19.47
CA SER A 589 -9.21 -24.47 19.39
C SER A 589 -8.55 -23.25 18.74
N PHE A 590 -9.28 -22.52 17.88
CA PHE A 590 -8.80 -21.29 17.28
C PHE A 590 -9.32 -20.05 18.02
N ALA A 591 -10.65 -19.93 18.15
CA ALA A 591 -11.24 -18.77 18.82
C ALA A 591 -12.58 -19.11 19.49
N ARG A 592 -12.82 -18.47 20.63
CA ARG A 592 -14.13 -18.37 21.26
C ARG A 592 -14.33 -16.92 21.73
N ARG A 593 -15.35 -16.25 21.22
CA ARG A 593 -15.64 -14.83 21.53
C ARG A 593 -17.12 -14.65 21.84
N THR A 594 -17.42 -13.82 22.83
CA THR A 594 -18.79 -13.51 23.25
C THR A 594 -19.03 -12.03 23.05
N ILE A 595 -20.08 -11.69 22.32
CA ILE A 595 -20.49 -10.31 22.05
C ILE A 595 -21.97 -10.13 22.35
N THR A 596 -22.41 -8.87 22.45
CA THR A 596 -23.83 -8.52 22.47
C THR A 596 -24.20 -7.98 21.09
N LEU A 597 -25.23 -8.55 20.46
CA LEU A 597 -25.71 -8.09 19.18
C LEU A 597 -26.38 -6.71 19.30
N THR A 598 -26.36 -5.94 18.22
CA THR A 598 -27.11 -4.67 18.13
C THR A 598 -28.61 -4.92 18.29
N ALA A 599 -29.40 -3.85 18.47
CA ALA A 599 -30.85 -3.95 18.55
C ALA A 599 -31.49 -4.59 17.30
N SER A 600 -30.83 -4.47 16.14
CA SER A 600 -31.25 -5.08 14.87
C SER A 600 -30.70 -6.50 14.66
N GLY A 601 -29.91 -7.04 15.60
CA GLY A 601 -29.43 -8.42 15.54
C GLY A 601 -28.13 -8.64 14.77
N HIS A 602 -27.31 -7.59 14.63
CA HIS A 602 -26.02 -7.63 13.94
C HIS A 602 -24.86 -7.70 14.94
N GLY A 603 -23.76 -8.33 14.57
CA GLY A 603 -22.53 -8.29 15.34
C GLY A 603 -21.35 -8.89 14.58
N SER A 604 -20.14 -8.46 14.93
CA SER A 604 -18.91 -8.93 14.30
C SER A 604 -17.78 -9.00 15.31
N VAL A 605 -16.77 -9.80 14.98
CA VAL A 605 -15.51 -9.91 15.71
C VAL A 605 -14.38 -9.89 14.69
N SER A 606 -13.39 -9.03 14.91
CA SER A 606 -12.11 -9.09 14.22
C SER A 606 -11.15 -9.98 15.00
N LEU A 607 -10.47 -10.89 14.31
CA LEU A 607 -9.52 -11.85 14.88
C LEU A 607 -8.16 -11.69 14.22
N GLU A 608 -7.09 -11.81 14.97
CA GLU A 608 -5.76 -11.99 14.41
C GLU A 608 -5.59 -13.43 13.90
N ILE A 609 -4.98 -13.59 12.73
CA ILE A 609 -4.48 -14.88 12.25
C ILE A 609 -3.00 -14.98 12.65
N PRO A 610 -2.62 -15.94 13.51
CA PRO A 610 -1.24 -16.07 13.96
C PRO A 610 -0.26 -16.22 12.78
N ASN A 611 0.88 -15.52 12.85
CA ASN A 611 1.98 -15.72 11.91
C ASN A 611 2.84 -16.93 12.33
N ALA A 612 2.27 -18.14 12.27
CA ALA A 612 2.92 -19.34 12.74
C ALA A 612 2.92 -20.47 11.69
N PRO A 613 4.07 -21.13 11.42
CA PRO A 613 4.14 -22.21 10.43
C PRO A 613 3.18 -23.37 10.70
N ASP A 614 2.80 -23.58 11.97
CA ASP A 614 1.91 -24.66 12.35
C ASP A 614 0.43 -24.35 12.05
N VAL A 615 0.02 -23.08 11.88
CA VAL A 615 -1.36 -22.75 11.48
C VAL A 615 -1.55 -22.75 9.96
N VAL A 616 -0.50 -22.49 9.19
CA VAL A 616 -0.56 -22.48 7.73
C VAL A 616 -0.97 -23.86 7.18
N GLY A 617 -1.96 -23.86 6.28
CA GLY A 617 -2.55 -25.06 5.70
C GLY A 617 -3.58 -25.76 6.58
N LYS A 618 -3.78 -25.35 7.85
CA LYS A 618 -4.86 -25.89 8.69
C LYS A 618 -6.20 -25.27 8.30
N THR A 619 -7.23 -26.11 8.26
CA THR A 619 -8.63 -25.72 8.04
C THR A 619 -9.35 -25.58 9.37
N PHE A 620 -10.08 -24.49 9.54
CA PHE A 620 -10.89 -24.20 10.71
C PHE A 620 -12.36 -24.04 10.35
N TYR A 621 -13.22 -24.30 11.34
CA TYR A 621 -14.66 -24.37 11.24
C TYR A 621 -15.32 -23.47 12.28
N GLY A 622 -16.12 -22.50 11.83
CA GLY A 622 -16.73 -21.48 12.67
C GLY A 622 -18.26 -21.51 12.67
N ARG A 623 -18.88 -21.25 13.83
CA ARG A 623 -20.33 -20.99 13.94
C ARG A 623 -20.64 -19.92 14.97
N TRP A 624 -21.69 -19.15 14.69
CA TRP A 624 -22.31 -18.24 15.63
C TRP A 624 -23.46 -18.91 16.38
N TYR A 625 -23.51 -18.70 17.69
CA TYR A 625 -24.52 -19.21 18.60
C TYR A 625 -25.23 -18.06 19.31
N VAL A 626 -26.50 -17.80 19.01
CA VAL A 626 -27.25 -16.64 19.53
C VAL A 626 -28.27 -17.09 20.57
N ARG A 627 -28.19 -16.53 21.78
CA ARG A 627 -29.06 -16.90 22.89
C ARG A 627 -30.44 -16.27 22.79
N GLY A 628 -31.49 -17.09 22.84
CA GLY A 628 -32.88 -16.63 22.97
C GLY A 628 -33.30 -16.37 24.42
N PRO A 629 -34.42 -15.66 24.67
CA PRO A 629 -34.95 -15.40 26.00
C PRO A 629 -35.34 -16.71 26.72
N MET A 630 -35.07 -16.75 28.03
CA MET A 630 -35.12 -17.97 28.87
C MET A 630 -36.47 -18.73 28.86
N ALA A 631 -37.58 -18.09 28.50
CA ALA A 631 -38.92 -18.68 28.58
C ALA A 631 -39.34 -19.57 27.38
N ARG A 632 -38.62 -19.55 26.26
CA ARG A 632 -39.00 -20.32 25.04
C ARG A 632 -37.95 -21.29 24.50
N GLY A 633 -36.78 -21.36 25.14
CA GLY A 633 -35.72 -22.28 24.76
C GLY A 633 -35.14 -22.07 23.35
N ARG A 634 -33.95 -22.65 23.21
CA ARG A 634 -33.29 -23.03 21.96
C ARG A 634 -32.61 -21.87 21.23
N LEU A 635 -31.41 -21.58 21.72
CA LEU A 635 -30.23 -21.14 20.98
C LEU A 635 -30.36 -21.29 19.45
N SER A 636 -30.25 -20.21 18.69
CA SER A 636 -30.11 -20.28 17.24
C SER A 636 -28.63 -20.39 16.86
N VAL A 637 -28.36 -21.02 15.71
CA VAL A 637 -26.99 -21.31 15.25
C VAL A 637 -26.88 -20.97 13.77
N SER A 638 -25.82 -20.30 13.35
CA SER A 638 -25.59 -19.94 11.95
C SER A 638 -25.25 -21.13 11.06
N GLN A 639 -25.17 -20.89 9.75
CA GLN A 639 -24.43 -21.76 8.83
C GLN A 639 -22.96 -21.93 9.27
N LEU A 640 -22.31 -22.96 8.72
CA LEU A 640 -20.91 -23.26 8.96
C LEU A 640 -20.02 -22.33 8.14
N ILE A 641 -19.07 -21.67 8.80
CA ILE A 641 -17.95 -20.98 8.17
C ILE A 641 -16.79 -21.97 8.07
N THR A 642 -16.16 -22.07 6.90
CA THR A 642 -14.96 -22.89 6.71
C THR A 642 -13.89 -22.07 6.02
N PHE A 643 -12.68 -22.06 6.58
CA PHE A 643 -11.53 -21.38 5.98
C PHE A 643 -10.23 -22.14 6.23
N THR A 644 -9.25 -21.97 5.37
CA THR A 644 -7.91 -22.54 5.51
C THR A 644 -6.90 -21.40 5.58
N VAL A 645 -6.05 -21.41 6.60
CA VAL A 645 -4.99 -20.39 6.72
C VAL A 645 -3.96 -20.60 5.63
N PHE A 646 -3.57 -19.54 4.93
CA PHE A 646 -2.61 -19.60 3.82
C PHE A 646 -1.54 -18.49 3.94
N GLY A 647 -0.60 -18.50 3.01
CA GLY A 647 0.53 -17.57 2.97
C GLY A 647 1.81 -18.21 3.50
N ASP A 648 2.89 -17.44 3.47
CA ASP A 648 4.15 -17.86 4.05
C ASP A 648 4.16 -17.43 5.52
N ALA A 649 4.15 -18.40 6.43
CA ALA A 649 4.54 -18.14 7.80
C ALA A 649 6.05 -18.38 7.89
N GLY A 650 6.81 -17.30 8.04
CA GLY A 650 8.18 -17.36 8.50
C GLY A 650 8.25 -16.92 9.96
N PRO A 651 9.39 -17.11 10.65
CA PRO A 651 9.76 -16.04 11.58
C PRO A 651 9.63 -14.75 10.76
N GLU A 652 8.97 -13.72 11.29
CA GLU A 652 9.20 -12.40 10.71
C GLU A 652 10.73 -12.26 10.51
N PRO A 653 11.25 -11.74 9.39
CA PRO A 653 12.59 -11.17 9.49
C PRO A 653 12.50 -10.27 10.71
N PRO A 654 13.30 -10.47 11.77
CA PRO A 654 13.10 -9.73 12.98
C PRO A 654 13.15 -8.27 12.57
N ARG A 655 12.00 -7.60 12.57
CA ARG A 655 12.02 -6.20 12.89
C ARG A 655 12.49 -6.27 14.31
N GLN A 656 13.78 -6.02 14.53
CA GLN A 656 14.26 -5.84 15.89
C GLN A 656 13.49 -4.65 16.43
N ARG A 657 12.34 -4.95 17.05
CA ARG A 657 11.74 -4.06 18.01
C ARG A 657 12.75 -4.04 19.13
N TYR A 658 13.47 -2.94 19.25
CA TYR A 658 14.36 -2.69 20.38
C TYR A 658 13.49 -2.53 21.64
N VAL A 659 12.97 -3.65 22.15
CA VAL A 659 12.24 -3.66 23.42
C VAL A 659 13.27 -3.70 24.53
N HIS A 660 13.51 -2.54 25.14
CA HIS A 660 14.45 -2.46 26.26
C HIS A 660 13.96 -3.36 27.41
N ALA A 661 14.89 -4.15 27.95
CA ALA A 661 14.68 -4.95 29.16
C ALA A 661 13.50 -5.95 29.10
N ASP A 662 13.24 -6.57 27.95
CA ASP A 662 12.36 -7.73 27.83
C ASP A 662 13.12 -9.02 28.20
N PHE A 663 13.05 -9.48 29.45
CA PHE A 663 13.84 -10.62 29.94
C PHE A 663 13.15 -11.98 29.70
N ASP A 664 11.89 -12.01 29.25
CA ASP A 664 11.18 -13.25 28.99
C ASP A 664 10.73 -13.46 27.53
N GLY A 665 10.93 -12.46 26.68
CA GLY A 665 10.78 -12.50 25.23
C GLY A 665 9.33 -12.38 24.79
N ASP A 666 8.48 -11.72 25.59
CA ASP A 666 7.07 -11.54 25.28
C ASP A 666 6.76 -10.29 24.44
N GLY A 667 7.79 -9.52 24.10
CA GLY A 667 7.68 -8.31 23.31
C GLY A 667 7.30 -7.07 24.12
N SER A 668 7.28 -7.15 25.45
CA SER A 668 7.04 -6.02 26.36
C SER A 668 8.23 -5.78 27.29
N THR A 669 8.45 -4.52 27.67
CA THR A 669 9.47 -4.13 28.64
C THR A 669 9.10 -4.61 30.05
N ASP A 670 10.01 -5.36 30.69
CA ASP A 670 9.85 -5.77 32.09
C ASP A 670 10.18 -4.65 33.07
N LEU A 671 9.37 -4.51 34.12
CA LEU A 671 9.68 -3.64 35.26
C LEU A 671 10.96 -4.14 35.94
N SER A 672 12.03 -3.35 35.85
CA SER A 672 13.36 -3.84 36.21
C SER A 672 14.26 -2.76 36.82
N VAL A 673 15.01 -3.14 37.86
CA VAL A 673 15.92 -2.27 38.60
C VAL A 673 17.26 -2.94 38.92
N PHE A 674 18.32 -2.13 38.99
CA PHE A 674 19.64 -2.53 39.46
C PHE A 674 20.05 -1.78 40.72
N ARG A 675 20.53 -2.52 41.72
CA ARG A 675 20.99 -1.99 43.00
C ARG A 675 22.50 -1.87 43.03
N GLU A 676 23.01 -0.67 42.74
CA GLU A 676 24.45 -0.43 42.56
C GLU A 676 25.32 -0.83 43.76
N HIS A 677 24.84 -0.61 44.99
CA HIS A 677 25.65 -0.86 46.19
C HIS A 677 25.84 -2.36 46.49
N SER A 678 25.00 -3.25 45.94
CA SER A 678 25.09 -4.71 46.13
C SER A 678 25.31 -5.47 44.83
N GLY A 679 25.19 -4.82 43.67
CA GLY A 679 25.30 -5.47 42.36
C GLY A 679 24.15 -6.43 42.08
N GLN A 680 22.94 -6.13 42.60
CA GLN A 680 21.77 -7.00 42.47
C GLN A 680 20.81 -6.50 41.40
N TRP A 681 20.29 -7.43 40.61
CA TRP A 681 19.24 -7.20 39.62
C TRP A 681 17.91 -7.69 40.16
N PHE A 682 16.85 -6.93 39.86
CA PHE A 682 15.47 -7.29 40.14
C PHE A 682 14.64 -7.00 38.89
N TYR A 683 13.84 -7.95 38.43
CA TYR A 683 12.88 -7.70 37.35
C TYR A 683 11.58 -8.50 37.56
N GLN A 684 10.48 -7.92 37.13
CA GLN A 684 9.15 -8.50 37.14
C GLN A 684 8.70 -8.70 35.71
N ARG A 685 8.38 -9.95 35.37
CA ARG A 685 7.93 -10.33 34.03
C ARG A 685 6.57 -9.71 33.68
N SER A 686 6.47 -9.07 32.52
CA SER A 686 5.22 -8.60 31.90
C SER A 686 4.23 -9.76 31.71
N SER A 687 4.70 -10.91 31.22
CA SER A 687 3.83 -12.03 30.82
C SER A 687 3.04 -12.70 31.97
N ASN A 688 3.57 -12.64 33.20
CA ASN A 688 3.03 -13.42 34.33
C ASN A 688 3.27 -12.81 35.73
N GLU A 689 3.81 -11.59 35.81
CA GLU A 689 4.09 -10.85 37.04
C GLU A 689 5.10 -11.54 37.99
N GLN A 690 5.82 -12.57 37.53
CA GLN A 690 6.81 -13.28 38.35
C GLN A 690 8.04 -12.41 38.61
N ASN A 691 8.39 -12.26 39.89
CA ASN A 691 9.58 -11.54 40.33
C ASN A 691 10.83 -12.42 40.34
N THR A 692 11.91 -11.88 39.79
CA THR A 692 13.24 -12.50 39.76
C THR A 692 14.26 -11.57 40.41
N ALA A 693 15.14 -12.12 41.25
CA ALA A 693 16.21 -11.37 41.91
C ALA A 693 17.48 -12.20 42.04
N PHE A 694 18.62 -11.64 41.67
CA PHE A 694 19.92 -12.30 41.78
C PHE A 694 21.06 -11.27 41.77
N GLN A 695 22.26 -11.69 42.17
CA GLN A 695 23.45 -10.84 42.16
C GLN A 695 24.27 -11.11 40.90
N PHE A 696 24.46 -10.09 40.07
CA PHE A 696 25.30 -10.15 38.87
C PHE A 696 25.90 -8.78 38.57
N GLY A 697 26.99 -8.45 39.25
CA GLY A 697 27.64 -7.15 39.17
C GLY A 697 28.30 -6.77 40.48
N THR A 698 28.98 -5.64 40.48
CA THR A 698 29.66 -5.04 41.63
C THR A 698 29.52 -3.53 41.62
N THR A 699 29.82 -2.87 42.74
CA THR A 699 29.76 -1.40 42.82
C THR A 699 30.69 -0.75 41.81
N GLY A 700 30.15 0.18 41.02
CA GLY A 700 30.86 0.91 39.97
C GLY A 700 30.72 0.31 38.56
N ASP A 701 30.08 -0.85 38.43
CA ASP A 701 29.70 -1.41 37.13
C ASP A 701 28.58 -0.56 36.49
N LYS A 702 28.60 -0.46 35.15
CA LYS A 702 27.54 0.13 34.33
C LYS A 702 26.65 -0.99 33.78
N ILE A 703 25.33 -0.86 33.94
CA ILE A 703 24.38 -1.83 33.40
C ILE A 703 24.24 -1.65 31.88
N VAL A 704 24.21 -2.75 31.15
CA VAL A 704 24.21 -2.78 29.67
C VAL A 704 23.37 -3.95 29.13
N PRO A 705 22.10 -4.12 29.55
CA PRO A 705 21.28 -5.23 29.06
C PRO A 705 20.97 -5.10 27.56
N ALA A 706 21.11 -6.19 26.83
CA ALA A 706 20.74 -6.31 25.41
C ALA A 706 20.71 -7.80 25.04
N ASP A 707 20.13 -8.18 23.90
CA ASP A 707 20.15 -9.56 23.41
C ASP A 707 21.50 -9.89 22.74
N TYR A 708 22.50 -10.31 23.50
CA TYR A 708 23.84 -10.62 22.96
C TYR A 708 23.91 -12.01 22.31
N THR A 709 22.89 -12.86 22.53
CA THR A 709 22.89 -14.25 22.07
C THR A 709 21.99 -14.49 20.86
N GLY A 710 21.05 -13.57 20.60
CA GLY A 710 20.09 -13.59 19.51
C GLY A 710 18.93 -14.54 19.78
N ASP A 711 18.58 -14.74 21.05
CA ASP A 711 17.50 -15.65 21.46
C ASP A 711 16.15 -14.94 21.66
N GLY A 712 16.09 -13.64 21.35
CA GLY A 712 14.91 -12.79 21.42
C GLY A 712 14.64 -12.24 22.82
N LYS A 713 15.61 -12.33 23.74
CA LYS A 713 15.48 -11.85 25.12
C LYS A 713 16.66 -10.96 25.49
N ALA A 714 16.41 -9.96 26.32
CA ALA A 714 17.47 -9.18 26.92
C ALA A 714 18.32 -10.07 27.84
N ASP A 715 19.63 -10.14 27.57
CA ASP A 715 20.59 -10.72 28.49
C ASP A 715 20.93 -9.72 29.60
N ILE A 716 21.26 -10.25 30.76
CA ILE A 716 21.69 -9.43 31.90
C ILE A 716 23.19 -9.17 31.77
N ALA A 717 23.59 -7.91 31.63
CA ALA A 717 24.99 -7.59 31.40
C ALA A 717 25.48 -6.33 32.10
N VAL A 718 26.78 -6.32 32.41
CA VAL A 718 27.48 -5.19 33.02
C VAL A 718 28.80 -4.89 32.31
N TYR A 719 29.10 -3.61 32.12
CA TYR A 719 30.42 -3.09 31.74
C TYR A 719 31.14 -2.58 32.98
N ARG A 720 32.35 -3.07 33.24
CA ARG A 720 33.18 -2.68 34.39
C ARG A 720 34.24 -1.68 33.96
N PRO A 721 34.07 -0.37 34.24
CA PRO A 721 35.00 0.66 33.77
C PRO A 721 36.42 0.44 34.30
N SER A 722 36.59 0.00 35.55
CA SER A 722 37.92 -0.19 36.16
C SER A 722 38.84 -1.16 35.42
N SER A 723 38.27 -2.04 34.58
CA SER A 723 39.01 -3.04 33.80
C SER A 723 38.69 -3.07 32.32
N GLY A 724 37.70 -2.30 31.83
CA GLY A 724 37.22 -2.39 30.45
C GLY A 724 36.59 -3.74 30.11
N MET A 725 35.98 -4.42 31.09
CA MET A 725 35.45 -5.78 30.92
C MET A 725 33.93 -5.75 30.85
N TRP A 726 33.36 -6.42 29.85
CA TRP A 726 31.95 -6.79 29.82
C TRP A 726 31.76 -8.14 30.49
N TYR A 727 30.67 -8.30 31.22
CA TYR A 727 30.19 -9.58 31.74
C TYR A 727 28.74 -9.74 31.29
N ILE A 728 28.44 -10.82 30.57
CA ILE A 728 27.14 -11.06 29.95
C ILE A 728 26.63 -12.40 30.47
N LEU A 729 25.48 -12.38 31.15
CA LEU A 729 24.74 -13.54 31.65
C LEU A 729 23.67 -13.91 30.64
N ARG A 730 23.88 -15.06 30.01
CA ARG A 730 23.10 -15.63 28.91
C ARG A 730 21.72 -16.07 29.37
N SER A 731 20.68 -15.59 28.69
CA SER A 731 19.28 -15.85 29.06
C SER A 731 18.85 -17.30 28.80
N GLU A 732 19.45 -17.96 27.81
CA GLU A 732 19.11 -19.31 27.35
C GLU A 732 19.56 -20.42 28.30
N ASP A 733 20.64 -20.20 29.06
CA ASP A 733 21.25 -21.23 29.92
C ASP A 733 21.76 -20.75 31.28
N ASN A 734 21.65 -19.46 31.60
CA ASN A 734 22.14 -18.83 32.83
C ASN A 734 23.66 -19.00 33.08
N THR A 735 24.44 -19.29 32.04
CA THR A 735 25.91 -19.19 32.10
C THR A 735 26.36 -17.77 31.75
N PHE A 736 27.57 -17.38 32.14
CA PHE A 736 28.10 -16.07 31.77
C PHE A 736 29.48 -16.17 31.13
N TYR A 737 29.81 -15.19 30.29
CA TYR A 737 31.15 -14.99 29.76
C TYR A 737 31.60 -13.56 29.99
N GLY A 738 32.92 -13.36 29.91
CA GLY A 738 33.55 -12.05 30.04
C GLY A 738 34.30 -11.68 28.77
N LEU A 739 34.19 -10.41 28.35
CA LEU A 739 34.82 -9.89 27.14
C LEU A 739 35.65 -8.61 27.48
N PRO A 740 36.97 -8.60 27.26
CA PRO A 740 37.80 -7.41 27.45
C PRO A 740 37.62 -6.43 26.28
N TRP A 741 36.62 -5.55 26.36
CA TRP A 741 36.28 -4.61 25.30
C TRP A 741 35.99 -3.20 25.84
N GLY A 742 37.00 -2.33 25.82
CA GLY A 742 36.87 -0.93 26.23
C GLY A 742 37.96 -0.47 27.20
N LEU A 743 37.89 0.81 27.59
CA LEU A 743 38.76 1.49 28.54
C LEU A 743 37.95 2.21 29.63
N PRO A 744 38.58 2.60 30.77
CA PRO A 744 37.85 3.16 31.91
C PRO A 744 36.98 4.39 31.66
N ASP A 745 37.31 5.21 30.67
CA ASP A 745 36.55 6.42 30.32
C ASP A 745 35.60 6.22 29.13
N ASP A 746 35.50 5.00 28.61
CA ASP A 746 34.59 4.68 27.52
C ASP A 746 33.15 4.54 28.03
N ILE A 747 32.19 5.00 27.23
CA ILE A 747 30.74 4.95 27.50
C ILE A 747 30.17 3.75 26.73
N PRO A 748 29.59 2.72 27.40
CA PRO A 748 29.01 1.59 26.70
C PRO A 748 27.70 1.97 26.01
N ALA A 749 27.49 1.45 24.80
CA ALA A 749 26.31 1.71 23.96
C ALA A 749 26.08 0.52 23.01
N PRO A 750 25.63 -0.64 23.51
CA PRO A 750 25.40 -1.83 22.71
C PRO A 750 24.23 -1.64 21.73
N GLY A 751 24.23 -2.41 20.63
CA GLY A 751 23.19 -2.43 19.59
C GLY A 751 23.54 -3.44 18.49
N ASP A 752 22.57 -3.86 17.68
CA ASP A 752 22.77 -4.78 16.55
C ASP A 752 23.08 -3.99 15.28
N PHE A 753 24.36 -3.68 15.07
CA PHE A 753 24.82 -2.84 13.97
C PHE A 753 24.99 -3.64 12.67
N ASP A 754 25.00 -4.99 12.69
CA ASP A 754 25.10 -5.81 11.46
C ASP A 754 23.78 -6.43 10.99
N GLY A 755 22.74 -6.39 11.82
CA GLY A 755 21.40 -6.88 11.55
C GLY A 755 21.30 -8.40 11.64
N ASP A 756 22.15 -9.05 12.43
CA ASP A 756 22.16 -10.51 12.59
C ASP A 756 21.22 -11.01 13.70
N GLY A 757 20.55 -10.09 14.39
CA GLY A 757 19.65 -10.36 15.50
C GLY A 757 20.33 -10.29 16.86
N LYS A 758 21.62 -9.94 16.96
CA LYS A 758 22.39 -9.87 18.20
C LYS A 758 22.91 -8.47 18.44
N ALA A 759 22.94 -8.05 19.70
CA ALA A 759 23.61 -6.83 20.09
C ALA A 759 25.13 -7.00 20.13
N GLU A 760 25.88 -6.08 19.54
CA GLU A 760 27.32 -6.01 19.67
C GLU A 760 27.73 -5.25 20.95
N PRO A 761 28.71 -5.78 21.72
CA PRO A 761 29.41 -5.01 22.73
C PRO A 761 30.12 -3.80 22.11
N THR A 762 29.60 -2.61 22.39
CA THR A 762 30.02 -1.36 21.74
C THR A 762 30.34 -0.28 22.76
N VAL A 763 31.40 0.48 22.51
CA VAL A 763 31.79 1.61 23.36
C VAL A 763 32.07 2.87 22.56
N TYR A 764 31.63 4.02 23.09
CA TYR A 764 32.02 5.35 22.62
C TYR A 764 33.14 5.91 23.49
N ARG A 765 34.23 6.36 22.88
CA ARG A 765 35.39 6.97 23.55
C ARG A 765 35.34 8.49 23.43
N PRO A 766 34.98 9.23 24.49
CA PRO A 766 34.86 10.69 24.42
C PRO A 766 36.18 11.39 24.09
N SER A 767 37.31 10.88 24.57
CA SER A 767 38.62 11.51 24.37
C SER A 767 39.06 11.61 22.90
N SER A 768 38.53 10.74 22.03
CA SER A 768 38.81 10.74 20.59
C SER A 768 37.56 10.97 19.71
N GLY A 769 36.37 10.91 20.29
CA GLY A 769 35.09 10.92 19.55
C GLY A 769 34.96 9.70 18.65
N THR A 770 35.23 8.50 19.19
CA THR A 770 35.33 7.27 18.39
C THR A 770 34.48 6.15 18.98
N TRP A 771 33.65 5.53 18.14
CA TRP A 771 32.89 4.32 18.43
C TRP A 771 33.74 3.09 18.12
N TYR A 772 33.74 2.12 19.02
CA TYR A 772 34.38 0.81 18.86
C TYR A 772 33.32 -0.29 18.96
N ILE A 773 33.00 -0.94 17.84
CA ILE A 773 31.92 -1.92 17.70
C ILE A 773 32.51 -3.32 17.53
N HIS A 774 32.20 -4.25 18.44
CA HIS A 774 32.71 -5.63 18.39
C HIS A 774 31.79 -6.55 17.58
N ARG A 775 31.98 -6.63 16.25
CA ARG A 775 31.13 -7.44 15.35
C ARG A 775 31.18 -8.95 15.66
N SER A 776 30.10 -9.63 15.29
CA SER A 776 29.91 -11.06 15.47
C SER A 776 30.82 -11.97 14.60
N ALA A 777 31.42 -11.46 13.51
CA ALA A 777 32.12 -12.27 12.48
C ALA A 777 33.62 -11.94 12.22
N GLU A 778 34.37 -11.49 13.24
CA GLU A 778 35.86 -11.45 13.33
C GLU A 778 36.63 -10.16 12.94
N ALA A 779 35.95 -9.03 12.67
CA ALA A 779 36.59 -7.69 12.67
C ALA A 779 35.80 -6.72 13.56
N PHE A 780 36.46 -5.73 14.16
CA PHE A 780 35.79 -4.66 14.89
C PHE A 780 35.84 -3.36 14.09
N ASP A 781 34.82 -2.52 14.24
CA ASP A 781 34.81 -1.20 13.63
C ASP A 781 35.34 -0.15 14.61
N ALA A 782 36.12 0.80 14.09
CA ALA A 782 36.55 1.99 14.80
C ALA A 782 36.12 3.22 14.02
N ILE A 783 34.97 3.80 14.38
CA ILE A 783 34.31 4.86 13.62
C ILE A 783 34.45 6.18 14.36
N ARG A 784 35.11 7.17 13.75
CA ARG A 784 35.24 8.50 14.34
C ARG A 784 33.99 9.34 14.04
N PHE A 785 33.06 9.39 15.00
CA PHE A 785 31.80 10.10 14.89
C PHE A 785 31.39 10.70 16.24
N GLY A 786 31.61 12.00 16.42
CA GLY A 786 31.34 12.72 17.67
C GLY A 786 32.55 13.47 18.24
N GLY A 787 32.35 14.12 19.40
CA GLY A 787 33.34 14.83 20.19
C GLY A 787 33.24 14.57 21.69
N SER A 788 34.14 15.17 22.48
CA SER A 788 34.34 14.82 23.90
C SER A 788 33.19 15.15 24.84
N ASN A 789 32.24 15.99 24.41
CA ASN A 789 31.06 16.38 25.19
C ASN A 789 29.77 15.85 24.57
N ASP A 790 29.88 15.03 23.52
CA ASP A 790 28.72 14.45 22.86
C ASP A 790 28.31 13.17 23.60
N ILE A 791 27.00 12.94 23.67
CA ILE A 791 26.39 11.80 24.34
C ILE A 791 26.06 10.74 23.28
N PRO A 792 26.56 9.50 23.40
CA PRO A 792 26.23 8.44 22.44
C PRO A 792 24.76 8.06 22.55
N GLN A 793 24.11 7.87 21.41
CA GLN A 793 22.74 7.39 21.26
C GLN A 793 22.75 6.29 20.19
N VAL A 794 22.04 5.21 20.43
CA VAL A 794 21.96 4.05 19.52
C VAL A 794 20.49 3.77 19.27
N GLY A 795 20.14 3.53 18.03
CA GLY A 795 18.78 3.22 17.59
C GLY A 795 18.75 3.05 16.08
N ASP A 796 17.71 2.40 15.57
CA ASP A 796 17.44 2.27 14.14
C ASP A 796 16.72 3.54 13.65
N TYR A 797 17.46 4.54 13.18
CA TYR A 797 16.88 5.84 12.77
C TYR A 797 16.43 5.84 11.30
N ASP A 798 16.92 4.91 10.47
CA ASP A 798 16.52 4.78 9.07
C ASP A 798 15.52 3.63 8.79
N GLY A 799 15.23 2.80 9.79
CA GLY A 799 14.24 1.72 9.73
C GLY A 799 14.71 0.52 8.93
N ASP A 800 16.03 0.35 8.76
CA ASP A 800 16.61 -0.74 7.99
C ASP A 800 16.78 -2.06 8.78
N GLY A 801 16.42 -2.05 10.06
CA GLY A 801 16.51 -3.16 10.98
C GLY A 801 17.87 -3.29 11.68
N LYS A 802 18.76 -2.29 11.55
CA LYS A 802 20.05 -2.23 12.22
C LYS A 802 20.10 -1.04 13.18
N ALA A 803 20.88 -1.18 14.25
CA ALA A 803 21.28 -0.04 15.05
C ALA A 803 22.19 0.88 14.23
N ASP A 804 21.93 2.18 14.35
CA ASP A 804 22.81 3.25 13.90
C ASP A 804 23.57 3.85 15.08
N ILE A 805 24.73 4.45 14.76
CA ILE A 805 25.41 5.33 15.71
C ILE A 805 24.86 6.76 15.59
N ALA A 806 24.47 7.33 16.71
CA ALA A 806 24.06 8.72 16.82
C ALA A 806 24.75 9.41 17.99
N ILE A 807 24.89 10.73 17.91
CA ILE A 807 25.35 11.54 19.03
C ILE A 807 24.38 12.68 19.30
N PHE A 808 24.11 12.91 20.58
CA PHE A 808 23.43 14.11 21.06
C PHE A 808 24.46 15.08 21.61
N ARG A 809 24.56 16.25 20.99
CA ARG A 809 25.42 17.35 21.42
C ARG A 809 24.60 18.32 22.27
N PRO A 810 24.86 18.42 23.58
CA PRO A 810 24.06 19.27 24.47
C PRO A 810 24.12 20.76 24.11
N SER A 811 25.19 21.23 23.46
CA SER A 811 25.35 22.63 23.03
C SER A 811 25.99 22.69 21.65
N GLY A 812 25.15 22.82 20.62
CA GLY A 812 25.53 22.95 19.22
C GLY A 812 25.72 24.39 18.76
N ALA A 813 25.87 24.57 17.45
CA ALA A 813 26.03 25.88 16.83
C ALA A 813 24.70 26.66 16.91
N GLY A 814 24.70 27.81 17.60
CA GLY A 814 23.51 28.65 17.74
C GLY A 814 22.74 28.49 19.07
N GLY A 815 23.23 27.66 20.00
CA GLY A 815 22.71 27.59 21.38
C GLY A 815 21.60 26.57 21.62
N LEU A 816 21.20 25.81 20.61
CA LEU A 816 20.34 24.63 20.73
C LEU A 816 21.18 23.36 20.88
N SER A 817 20.55 22.27 21.31
CA SER A 817 21.16 20.94 21.22
C SER A 817 21.04 20.40 19.79
N GLU A 818 21.99 19.56 19.38
CA GLU A 818 22.03 18.96 18.04
C GLU A 818 22.10 17.45 18.14
N TRP A 819 21.33 16.77 17.31
CA TRP A 819 21.45 15.34 17.02
C TRP A 819 22.26 15.18 15.75
N TRP A 820 23.19 14.25 15.73
CA TRP A 820 23.92 13.82 14.53
C TRP A 820 23.81 12.31 14.43
N ILE A 821 23.25 11.82 13.33
CA ILE A 821 22.97 10.41 13.10
C ILE A 821 23.84 9.97 11.93
N SER A 822 24.48 8.81 12.06
CA SER A 822 25.16 8.13 10.96
C SER A 822 24.39 6.86 10.66
N ALA A 823 23.37 7.00 9.83
CA ALA A 823 22.45 5.92 9.47
C ALA A 823 23.13 4.89 8.55
N SER A 824 22.87 3.61 8.75
CA SER A 824 23.52 2.49 8.06
C SER A 824 23.21 2.45 6.57
N SER A 825 22.04 2.90 6.16
CA SER A 825 21.57 2.91 4.77
C SER A 825 21.36 4.33 4.22
N GLU A 826 21.07 5.33 5.05
CA GLU A 826 20.79 6.72 4.62
C GLU A 826 21.97 7.70 4.77
N GLY A 827 23.09 7.28 5.39
CA GLY A 827 24.26 8.12 5.59
C GLY A 827 24.12 9.13 6.74
N VAL A 828 24.95 10.19 6.75
CA VAL A 828 25.03 11.11 7.89
C VAL A 828 24.10 12.30 7.74
N TRP A 829 23.28 12.57 8.75
CA TRP A 829 22.45 13.76 8.85
C TRP A 829 22.42 14.33 10.27
N ALA A 830 21.89 15.54 10.43
CA ALA A 830 21.82 16.22 11.71
C ALA A 830 20.53 17.04 11.86
N ALA A 831 20.04 17.15 13.09
CA ALA A 831 18.85 17.92 13.45
C ALA A 831 19.09 18.77 14.69
N ALA A 832 18.62 20.02 14.68
CA ALA A 832 18.63 20.88 15.86
C ALA A 832 17.34 20.65 16.66
N PHE A 833 17.41 19.81 17.70
CA PHE A 833 16.26 19.45 18.53
C PHE A 833 16.67 19.27 19.99
N GLY A 834 15.93 19.89 20.91
CA GLY A 834 16.25 19.95 22.33
C GLY A 834 16.99 21.22 22.76
N SER A 835 17.31 21.30 24.04
CA SER A 835 17.98 22.44 24.68
C SER A 835 19.06 21.98 25.67
N PRO A 836 20.08 22.83 25.96
CA PRO A 836 21.11 22.49 26.94
C PRO A 836 20.51 22.11 28.30
N GLY A 837 20.84 20.91 28.78
CA GLY A 837 20.31 20.34 30.03
C GLY A 837 19.20 19.31 29.83
N ASP A 838 18.68 19.16 28.62
CA ASP A 838 17.79 18.06 28.26
C ASP A 838 18.55 16.72 28.24
N LYS A 839 17.87 15.64 28.62
CA LYS A 839 18.37 14.26 28.53
C LYS A 839 17.85 13.61 27.25
N PRO A 840 18.72 13.10 26.36
CA PRO A 840 18.28 12.35 25.19
C PRO A 840 17.65 11.02 25.60
N VAL A 841 16.51 10.68 25.00
CA VAL A 841 15.67 9.51 25.29
C VAL A 841 15.11 8.94 23.98
N ALA A 842 15.94 8.90 22.93
CA ALA A 842 15.51 8.44 21.61
C ALA A 842 15.00 7.01 21.64
N ALA A 843 13.85 6.77 21.01
CA ALA A 843 13.16 5.48 20.91
C ALA A 843 11.99 5.61 19.92
N ASP A 844 11.31 4.52 19.55
CA ASP A 844 10.15 4.55 18.64
C ASP A 844 8.86 4.83 19.44
N TYR A 845 8.49 6.10 19.63
CA TYR A 845 7.28 6.51 20.36
C TYR A 845 6.05 6.56 19.44
N THR A 846 6.23 6.55 18.12
CA THR A 846 5.13 6.64 17.16
C THR A 846 4.65 5.28 16.69
N GLY A 847 5.48 4.25 16.81
CA GLY A 847 5.27 2.89 16.33
C GLY A 847 5.51 2.73 14.84
N ASP A 848 6.27 3.63 14.23
CA ASP A 848 6.55 3.61 12.79
C ASP A 848 7.73 2.69 12.42
N GLY A 849 8.39 2.10 13.43
CA GLY A 849 9.54 1.23 13.29
C GLY A 849 10.87 1.97 13.16
N LYS A 850 10.89 3.31 13.33
CA LYS A 850 12.10 4.13 13.39
C LYS A 850 12.28 4.73 14.77
N THR A 851 13.52 5.01 15.12
CA THR A 851 13.88 5.69 16.36
C THR A 851 13.57 7.18 16.22
N ASP A 852 12.62 7.69 17.01
CA ASP A 852 12.33 9.11 17.09
C ASP A 852 13.43 9.87 17.85
N LEU A 853 13.69 11.12 17.44
CA LEU A 853 14.52 12.01 18.23
C LEU A 853 13.70 12.53 19.42
N ALA A 854 14.07 12.12 20.63
CA ALA A 854 13.32 12.51 21.82
C ALA A 854 14.23 13.01 22.95
N VAL A 855 13.71 13.98 23.71
CA VAL A 855 14.38 14.55 24.87
C VAL A 855 13.44 14.66 26.07
N TRP A 856 13.96 14.39 27.26
CA TRP A 856 13.30 14.69 28.53
C TRP A 856 13.98 15.87 29.22
N ARG A 857 13.20 16.88 29.58
CA ARG A 857 13.65 18.12 30.21
C ARG A 857 13.46 18.07 31.73
N PRO A 858 14.53 17.90 32.52
CA PRO A 858 14.40 17.77 33.97
C PRO A 858 13.84 19.02 34.66
N SER A 859 14.10 20.22 34.13
CA SER A 859 13.64 21.47 34.75
C SER A 859 12.12 21.60 34.82
N GLU A 860 11.40 20.87 33.97
CA GLU A 860 9.94 20.96 33.82
C GLU A 860 9.23 19.60 33.92
N GLY A 861 9.97 18.48 33.80
CA GLY A 861 9.38 17.15 33.68
C GLY A 861 8.71 16.91 32.32
N ASN A 862 9.14 17.62 31.28
CA ASN A 862 8.54 17.56 29.95
C ASN A 862 9.31 16.62 29.03
N TRP A 863 8.59 15.79 28.29
CA TRP A 863 9.11 15.03 27.14
C TRP A 863 8.79 15.81 25.86
N TYR A 864 9.72 15.77 24.91
CA TYR A 864 9.52 16.27 23.56
C TYR A 864 9.99 15.20 22.59
N VAL A 865 9.12 14.80 21.67
CA VAL A 865 9.37 13.75 20.68
C VAL A 865 9.21 14.36 19.31
N LEU A 866 10.30 14.42 18.54
CA LEU A 866 10.30 14.76 17.13
C LEU A 866 10.11 13.48 16.33
N ARG A 867 9.02 13.46 15.59
CA ARG A 867 8.54 12.33 14.79
C ARG A 867 9.54 11.96 13.68
N SER A 868 9.81 10.68 13.49
CA SER A 868 10.56 10.18 12.33
C SER A 868 9.76 10.27 11.03
N GLU A 869 8.44 10.13 11.10
CA GLU A 869 7.53 10.14 9.94
C GLU A 869 7.18 11.56 9.44
N SER A 870 7.51 12.61 10.21
CA SER A 870 7.21 14.00 9.84
C SER A 870 8.11 15.02 10.55
N PRO A 871 8.33 16.23 10.01
CA PRO A 871 9.15 17.26 10.68
C PRO A 871 8.44 17.94 11.88
N THR A 872 7.45 17.29 12.49
CA THR A 872 6.68 17.83 13.62
C THR A 872 7.07 17.15 14.93
N TYR A 873 6.92 17.86 16.04
CA TYR A 873 7.13 17.28 17.37
C TYR A 873 5.88 17.46 18.24
N TYR A 874 5.73 16.57 19.21
CA TYR A 874 4.76 16.73 20.28
C TYR A 874 5.47 16.72 21.64
N GLY A 875 4.77 17.17 22.68
CA GLY A 875 5.31 17.13 24.03
C GLY A 875 4.25 16.80 25.05
N LEU A 876 4.69 16.24 26.17
CA LEU A 876 3.86 15.83 27.29
C LEU A 876 4.63 16.04 28.59
N THR A 877 3.91 16.22 29.70
CA THR A 877 4.51 16.35 31.02
C THR A 877 4.36 15.04 31.78
N LEU A 878 5.50 14.43 32.13
CA LEU A 878 5.55 13.22 32.94
C LEU A 878 6.83 13.23 33.79
N GLY A 879 6.63 13.30 35.10
CA GLY A 879 7.69 13.27 36.11
C GLY A 879 8.04 14.62 36.72
N LEU A 880 9.00 14.57 37.64
CA LEU A 880 9.63 15.72 38.30
C LEU A 880 11.12 15.74 37.96
N GLY A 881 11.78 16.88 38.13
CA GLY A 881 13.22 17.01 37.82
C GLY A 881 14.17 16.12 38.63
N SER A 882 13.69 15.47 39.68
CA SER A 882 14.42 14.45 40.45
C SER A 882 14.19 13.02 39.98
N ASP A 883 13.23 12.80 39.07
CA ASP A 883 12.91 11.48 38.55
C ASP A 883 13.92 11.09 37.44
N VAL A 884 14.03 9.80 37.17
CA VAL A 884 14.93 9.23 36.16
C VAL A 884 14.08 8.70 35.01
N PRO A 885 14.24 9.21 33.77
CA PRO A 885 13.54 8.67 32.60
C PRO A 885 13.98 7.22 32.31
N ALA A 886 13.01 6.38 31.95
CA ALA A 886 13.21 4.96 31.67
C ALA A 886 12.22 4.49 30.58
N PRO A 887 12.32 5.04 29.36
CA PRO A 887 11.40 4.71 28.26
C PRO A 887 11.46 3.21 27.91
N GLY A 888 10.32 2.65 27.51
CA GLY A 888 10.16 1.24 27.12
C GLY A 888 8.72 0.96 26.69
N ASP A 889 8.47 -0.15 26.01
CA ASP A 889 7.13 -0.58 25.56
C ASP A 889 6.51 -1.47 26.64
N TYR A 890 5.84 -0.88 27.64
CA TYR A 890 5.37 -1.63 28.81
C TYR A 890 3.98 -2.24 28.61
N ASP A 891 3.25 -1.90 27.54
CA ASP A 891 1.97 -2.51 27.19
C ASP A 891 2.01 -3.41 25.95
N GLY A 892 3.18 -3.57 25.32
CA GLY A 892 3.47 -4.53 24.26
C GLY A 892 2.84 -4.16 22.92
N ASP A 893 2.47 -2.89 22.74
CA ASP A 893 1.72 -2.44 21.57
C ASP A 893 2.62 -2.01 20.40
N GLY A 894 3.94 -2.10 20.58
CA GLY A 894 4.96 -1.74 19.62
C GLY A 894 5.36 -0.27 19.67
N LYS A 895 4.91 0.50 20.68
CA LYS A 895 5.31 1.88 20.90
C LYS A 895 6.05 2.03 22.22
N THR A 896 7.02 2.92 22.22
CA THR A 896 7.71 3.30 23.44
C THR A 896 6.81 4.19 24.29
N ASP A 897 6.62 3.79 25.55
CA ASP A 897 5.91 4.56 26.55
C ASP A 897 6.84 5.54 27.28
N PRO A 898 6.52 6.84 27.29
CA PRO A 898 7.17 7.79 28.18
C PRO A 898 7.04 7.34 29.63
N THR A 899 8.17 7.19 30.31
CA THR A 899 8.23 6.57 31.63
C THR A 899 9.28 7.22 32.52
N VAL A 900 8.94 7.43 33.80
CA VAL A 900 9.89 7.89 34.81
C VAL A 900 9.86 7.01 36.07
N PHE A 901 11.04 6.77 36.64
CA PHE A 901 11.25 6.16 37.95
C PHE A 901 11.61 7.23 38.98
N ARG A 902 11.00 7.19 40.16
CA ARG A 902 11.29 8.12 41.27
C ARG A 902 12.26 7.48 42.27
N PRO A 903 13.55 7.88 42.29
CA PRO A 903 14.55 7.24 43.14
C PRO A 903 14.28 7.44 44.64
N ALA A 904 13.59 8.51 45.04
CA ALA A 904 13.29 8.75 46.44
C ALA A 904 12.29 7.73 47.03
N THR A 905 11.47 7.09 46.19
CA THR A 905 10.34 6.26 46.63
C THR A 905 10.28 4.87 46.00
N GLY A 906 11.00 4.59 44.92
CA GLY A 906 10.88 3.31 44.19
C GLY A 906 9.63 3.22 43.31
N VAL A 907 9.03 4.36 42.93
CA VAL A 907 7.74 4.41 42.22
C VAL A 907 7.96 4.73 40.74
N TRP A 908 7.31 3.97 39.87
CA TRP A 908 7.26 4.17 38.42
C TRP A 908 5.98 4.89 38.01
N TYR A 909 6.10 5.77 37.03
CA TYR A 909 5.00 6.42 36.34
C TYR A 909 5.18 6.16 34.85
N ILE A 910 4.26 5.39 34.26
CA ILE A 910 4.34 4.88 32.89
C ILE A 910 3.13 5.41 32.15
N LEU A 911 3.33 6.19 31.09
CA LEU A 911 2.24 6.65 30.24
C LEU A 911 2.07 5.68 29.08
N GLN A 912 1.33 4.60 29.33
CA GLN A 912 1.08 3.51 28.38
C GLN A 912 0.28 4.02 27.19
N SER A 913 0.74 3.73 25.99
CA SER A 913 0.21 4.32 24.77
C SER A 913 -1.20 3.78 24.43
N GLY A 914 -1.49 2.52 24.80
CA GLY A 914 -2.81 1.89 24.64
C GLY A 914 -3.77 2.06 25.82
N SER A 915 -3.27 2.36 27.02
CA SER A 915 -4.07 2.29 28.27
C SER A 915 -3.94 3.49 29.23
N GLY A 916 -3.07 4.46 28.93
CA GLY A 916 -2.91 5.70 29.70
C GLY A 916 -1.95 5.57 30.90
N LEU A 917 -2.05 6.48 31.87
CA LEU A 917 -1.08 6.55 32.98
C LEU A 917 -1.25 5.39 33.98
N GLY A 918 -0.25 4.53 34.06
CA GLY A 918 -0.03 3.54 35.12
C GLY A 918 0.94 4.02 36.20
N ILE A 919 0.72 3.58 37.45
CA ILE A 919 1.59 3.87 38.60
C ILE A 919 1.95 2.56 39.29
N PHE A 920 3.24 2.23 39.34
CA PHE A 920 3.73 0.95 39.86
C PHE A 920 4.73 1.18 40.99
N ASN A 921 4.71 0.32 42.01
CA ASN A 921 5.67 0.38 43.10
C ASN A 921 6.59 -0.83 42.99
N TYR A 922 7.78 -0.61 42.44
CA TYR A 922 8.70 -1.68 42.08
C TYR A 922 10.16 -1.19 42.19
N GLY A 923 10.87 -1.68 43.21
CA GLY A 923 12.23 -1.26 43.54
C GLY A 923 12.32 -0.54 44.89
N ASP A 924 13.54 -0.36 45.39
CA ASP A 924 13.83 0.40 46.61
C ASP A 924 14.37 1.81 46.28
N PRO A 925 14.39 2.73 47.27
CA PRO A 925 14.98 4.03 47.07
C PRO A 925 16.46 3.98 46.61
N ASN A 926 16.77 4.72 45.56
CA ASN A 926 18.05 4.81 44.86
C ASN A 926 18.46 3.58 44.03
N ASP A 927 17.55 2.64 43.78
CA ASP A 927 17.77 1.67 42.70
C ASP A 927 17.81 2.41 41.34
N VAL A 928 18.48 1.82 40.34
CA VAL A 928 18.61 2.36 38.98
C VAL A 928 17.61 1.64 38.07
N PRO A 929 16.70 2.34 37.37
CA PRO A 929 15.79 1.70 36.43
C PRO A 929 16.57 1.14 35.24
N VAL A 930 16.34 -0.13 34.90
CA VAL A 930 17.14 -0.82 33.88
C VAL A 930 16.88 -0.30 32.46
N PRO A 931 15.63 -0.02 32.02
CA PRO A 931 15.38 0.65 30.73
C PRO A 931 16.01 2.05 30.64
N GLY A 932 16.34 2.67 31.78
CA GLY A 932 17.06 3.94 31.85
C GLY A 932 18.59 3.82 31.70
N ALA A 933 19.13 2.62 31.46
CA ALA A 933 20.58 2.36 31.39
C ALA A 933 21.33 3.24 30.38
N TYR A 934 20.66 3.63 29.30
CA TYR A 934 21.22 4.37 28.18
C TYR A 934 20.83 5.86 28.18
N VAL A 935 20.16 6.31 29.25
CA VAL A 935 19.83 7.72 29.46
C VAL A 935 20.87 8.38 30.37
N PRO A 936 21.55 9.45 29.93
CA PRO A 936 22.70 10.03 30.63
C PRO A 936 22.41 10.78 31.94
#